data_AF-A0A5J6PAF9-F1
#
_entry.id   AF-A0A5J6PAF9-F1
#
_cell.length_a   1.000
_cell.length_b   1.000
_cell.length_c   1.000
_cell.angle_alpha   90.00
_cell.angle_beta   90.00
_cell.angle_gamma   90.00
#
_symmetry.space_group_name_H-M   'P 1'
#
loop_
_entity.id
_entity.type
_entity.pdbx_description
1 polymer ?
#
loop_
_entity_poly.entity_id
_entity_poly.type
_entity_poly.pdbx_seq_one_letter_code
_entity_poly.pdbx_strand_id
1 'polypeptide(L)'
;MKFPTIGKRALTALVCTAAFGVTTASAQTLSSNSTGTNNGFYYSFWKDSGDASMTLGSGGRYTSQWTNGTNNWVGGKGWNPGNSSRVVSYSGNFGVDNSQNSYLAFYGWTRSPLIEYYVIESYGSYNPASCSGGTDMGSFQSDGATYNVRRCQRVNQPSIDGNQTFYQYFSVRNPKKGFGNITGTITFANHAAFWASKGMNLGTHNYQIMATEGYQSRGSSDITVSEGTSGGGTSTPASSTPAATSSSRSSTATTGGSGVVVRARGVVGGEHINLLIGGTTVASWNLTTTFQDLSYTGNASGDIQVQYDNDSGNLDVVVDYIRVNGETRQAEDMDYNTGLYANGSCGGGGNSELMHCNGVIGFGFTYDCFSGNCSGGSTGGGTTSSSAASTGGNTNNCAGYVGITFDDGPTSNTPNLVNLLKQNNLTPVTWFNQGNNVVANANYMAAQLSVGEVHNHSYTHPQMGSMSYQQVYDELNRANQAIQTAGAPKPALFRPPYGTVNSTIQQAAQALGLRVITWDVDSQDWNGASATAIVNAVNQLQNGQVILMHDGSYTNTNSAIAQIASTLRNKRLCPGRIDPATGRAVAPAGGTTSSTPATSSSRSSTPVVVSSSSRSSTPVVVSSSSRSSTPVVVSSSSRSSTPSTGSNCQCNWWGTLYPTCVNQTSGWGWENNKNCIGSTTCSSQGQYGGGLVCN
;
A
#
# COMPACT_ATOMS: atom_id res chain seq x y z
N MET A 1 72.28 -24.70 47.98
CA MET A 1 72.42 -23.63 49.00
C MET A 1 71.01 -23.19 49.39
N LYS A 2 70.60 -23.38 50.65
CA LYS A 2 70.51 -22.39 51.74
C LYS A 2 69.43 -21.29 51.52
N PHE A 3 68.43 -21.28 52.41
CA PHE A 3 67.40 -20.25 52.60
C PHE A 3 67.96 -18.97 53.27
N PRO A 4 67.21 -17.85 53.26
CA PRO A 4 66.29 -17.49 54.37
C PRO A 4 64.87 -17.16 53.85
N THR A 5 63.69 -17.49 54.43
CA THR A 5 63.09 -17.56 55.80
C THR A 5 62.28 -16.33 56.24
N ILE A 6 60.98 -16.59 56.51
CA ILE A 6 60.07 -15.97 57.51
C ILE A 6 59.37 -14.64 57.17
N GLY A 7 58.03 -14.70 57.19
CA GLY A 7 57.07 -13.60 57.42
C GLY A 7 55.70 -14.21 57.80
N LYS A 8 54.99 -13.67 58.80
CA LYS A 8 53.72 -14.23 59.32
C LYS A 8 52.59 -13.20 59.33
N ARG A 9 51.34 -13.71 59.30
CA ARG A 9 50.05 -13.01 59.48
C ARG A 9 49.59 -12.21 58.22
N ALA A 10 48.29 -11.99 57.99
CA ALA A 10 47.12 -12.29 58.82
C ALA A 10 45.99 -13.00 58.03
N LEU A 11 45.11 -13.71 58.74
CA LEU A 11 43.91 -14.34 58.17
C LEU A 11 42.76 -13.32 58.16
N THR A 12 42.71 -12.48 57.13
CA THR A 12 41.58 -11.54 56.94
C THR A 12 40.48 -12.22 56.14
N ALA A 13 39.34 -12.49 56.78
CA ALA A 13 38.15 -12.98 56.10
C ALA A 13 37.52 -11.84 55.27
N LEU A 14 38.01 -11.65 54.05
CA LEU A 14 37.34 -10.77 53.10
C LEU A 14 36.03 -11.43 52.66
N VAL A 15 34.90 -10.79 52.98
CA VAL A 15 33.61 -11.18 52.42
C VAL A 15 33.69 -10.92 50.92
N CYS A 16 33.81 -11.97 50.13
CA CYS A 16 33.59 -11.90 48.69
C CYS A 16 32.09 -11.67 48.44
N THR A 17 31.64 -10.43 48.59
CA THR A 17 30.49 -9.93 47.86
C THR A 17 30.73 -10.27 46.40
N ALA A 18 29.93 -11.20 45.87
CA ALA A 18 29.93 -11.54 44.46
C ALA A 18 29.42 -10.32 43.69
N ALA A 19 30.33 -9.39 43.40
CA ALA A 19 30.13 -8.40 42.38
C ALA A 19 29.87 -9.18 41.10
N PHE A 20 28.60 -9.24 40.68
CA PHE A 20 28.23 -9.56 39.31
C PHE A 20 28.81 -8.46 38.44
N GLY A 21 30.10 -8.58 38.14
CA GLY A 21 30.79 -7.82 37.14
C GLY A 21 30.17 -8.18 35.82
N VAL A 22 29.09 -7.47 35.48
CA VAL A 22 28.58 -7.39 34.12
C VAL A 22 29.71 -6.82 33.30
N THR A 23 30.52 -7.71 32.73
CA THR A 23 31.58 -7.35 31.81
C THR A 23 30.90 -6.61 30.67
N THR A 24 31.15 -5.31 30.58
CA THR A 24 30.66 -4.47 29.49
C THR A 24 31.34 -4.96 28.22
N ALA A 25 30.73 -5.97 27.59
CA ALA A 25 31.27 -6.67 26.44
C ALA A 25 31.47 -5.65 25.32
N SER A 26 32.73 -5.27 25.09
CA SER A 26 33.09 -4.33 24.05
C SER A 26 32.58 -4.86 22.72
N ALA A 27 31.79 -4.05 22.00
CA ALA A 27 31.11 -4.51 20.80
C ALA A 27 32.16 -4.82 19.72
N GLN A 28 32.20 -6.08 19.28
CA GLN A 28 33.26 -6.57 18.40
C GLN A 28 32.99 -6.13 16.96
N THR A 29 33.75 -5.18 16.43
CA THR A 29 33.72 -4.81 15.01
C THR A 29 34.53 -5.79 14.17
N LEU A 30 33.89 -6.38 13.17
CA LEU A 30 34.48 -7.20 12.13
C LEU A 30 34.71 -6.35 10.88
N SER A 31 35.87 -6.51 10.23
CA SER A 31 36.21 -5.88 8.95
C SER A 31 36.81 -6.87 7.94
N SER A 32 36.86 -8.15 8.30
CA SER A 32 37.41 -9.27 7.54
C SER A 32 36.56 -10.53 7.76
N ASN A 33 36.62 -11.47 6.80
CA ASN A 33 35.71 -12.62 6.74
C ASN A 33 35.83 -13.50 8.00
N SER A 34 34.71 -13.73 8.67
CA SER A 34 34.67 -14.37 9.98
C SER A 34 33.30 -14.96 10.28
N THR A 35 33.26 -16.09 10.99
CA THR A 35 32.03 -16.67 11.55
C THR A 35 32.31 -17.17 12.96
N GLY A 36 31.28 -17.26 13.80
CA GLY A 36 31.43 -17.73 15.17
C GLY A 36 30.17 -17.50 16.00
N THR A 37 30.32 -17.42 17.32
CA THR A 37 29.22 -17.08 18.23
C THR A 37 29.53 -15.82 19.03
N ASN A 38 28.49 -15.05 19.34
CA ASN A 38 28.56 -13.83 20.12
C ASN A 38 27.23 -13.64 20.88
N ASN A 39 27.30 -13.50 22.21
CA ASN A 39 26.13 -13.26 23.08
C ASN A 39 24.97 -14.25 22.87
N GLY A 40 25.28 -15.53 22.65
CA GLY A 40 24.30 -16.62 22.44
C GLY A 40 23.85 -16.84 21.00
N PHE A 41 24.19 -15.94 20.07
CA PHE A 41 23.82 -16.04 18.66
C PHE A 41 25.02 -16.44 17.79
N TYR A 42 24.79 -17.22 16.74
CA TYR A 42 25.75 -17.40 15.66
C TYR A 42 25.84 -16.10 14.84
N TYR A 43 27.01 -15.80 14.28
CA TYR A 43 27.21 -14.74 13.31
C TYR A 43 27.97 -15.24 12.09
N SER A 44 27.72 -14.61 10.95
CA SER A 44 28.52 -14.73 9.74
C SER A 44 28.80 -13.33 9.20
N PHE A 45 30.02 -13.10 8.73
CA PHE A 45 30.43 -11.92 7.98
C PHE A 45 31.34 -12.36 6.84
N TRP A 46 30.96 -12.01 5.61
CA TRP A 46 31.71 -12.29 4.40
C TRP A 46 31.70 -11.08 3.48
N LYS A 47 32.83 -10.80 2.83
CA LYS A 47 32.95 -9.92 1.68
C LYS A 47 34.01 -10.43 0.70
N ASP A 48 33.94 -9.96 -0.54
CA ASP A 48 35.04 -10.13 -1.49
C ASP A 48 36.11 -9.02 -1.36
N SER A 49 35.67 -7.78 -1.13
CA SER A 49 36.49 -6.58 -1.28
C SER A 49 35.82 -5.33 -0.67
N GLY A 50 36.59 -4.26 -0.49
CA GLY A 50 36.09 -2.95 -0.05
C GLY A 50 35.71 -2.85 1.44
N ASP A 51 35.03 -1.76 1.78
CA ASP A 51 34.99 -1.22 3.16
C ASP A 51 33.75 -1.61 3.98
N ALA A 52 33.15 -2.77 3.70
CA ALA A 52 32.13 -3.33 4.59
C ALA A 52 32.71 -3.69 5.96
N SER A 53 31.93 -3.42 7.01
CA SER A 53 32.20 -3.74 8.40
C SER A 53 30.91 -4.09 9.16
N MET A 54 31.02 -4.89 10.22
CA MET A 54 29.87 -5.31 11.04
C MET A 54 30.23 -5.40 12.53
N THR A 55 29.51 -4.67 13.39
CA THR A 55 29.73 -4.67 14.85
C THR A 55 28.74 -5.58 15.56
N LEU A 56 29.25 -6.54 16.33
CA LEU A 56 28.46 -7.50 17.10
C LEU A 56 28.02 -6.87 18.44
N GLY A 57 26.72 -6.59 18.57
CA GLY A 57 26.11 -6.05 19.78
C GLY A 57 25.62 -7.12 20.78
N SER A 58 24.83 -6.70 21.76
CA SER A 58 24.18 -7.59 22.74
C SER A 58 23.13 -8.51 22.09
N GLY A 59 23.04 -9.76 22.57
CA GLY A 59 22.11 -10.77 22.05
C GLY A 59 22.20 -10.91 20.53
N GLY A 60 21.04 -10.94 19.87
CA GLY A 60 20.92 -11.00 18.40
C GLY A 60 21.19 -9.69 17.67
N ARG A 61 21.59 -8.59 18.35
CA ARG A 61 21.87 -7.31 17.70
C ARG A 61 23.21 -7.29 16.98
N TYR A 62 23.22 -6.80 15.75
CA TYR A 62 24.40 -6.38 15.02
C TYR A 62 24.15 -5.02 14.35
N THR A 63 25.20 -4.26 14.09
CA THR A 63 25.17 -3.12 13.18
C THR A 63 26.13 -3.36 12.02
N SER A 64 25.92 -2.71 10.88
CA SER A 64 26.86 -2.74 9.75
C SER A 64 26.99 -1.36 9.09
N GLN A 65 28.11 -1.15 8.41
CA GLN A 65 28.33 -0.01 7.52
C GLN A 65 29.18 -0.46 6.33
N TRP A 66 28.85 0.02 5.13
CA TRP A 66 29.62 -0.23 3.91
C TRP A 66 29.52 0.96 2.95
N THR A 67 30.54 1.11 2.09
CA THR A 67 30.67 2.22 1.13
C THR A 67 30.57 1.72 -0.31
N ASN A 68 30.35 2.62 -1.28
CA ASN A 68 30.34 2.31 -2.71
C ASN A 68 31.63 1.63 -3.24
N GLY A 69 32.72 1.59 -2.46
CA GLY A 69 33.93 0.80 -2.77
C GLY A 69 33.78 -0.70 -2.48
N THR A 70 32.66 -1.15 -1.93
CA THR A 70 32.35 -2.55 -1.61
C THR A 70 31.73 -3.24 -2.82
N ASN A 71 32.38 -4.27 -3.38
CA ASN A 71 31.80 -5.01 -4.50
C ASN A 71 30.69 -5.97 -4.05
N ASN A 72 30.96 -6.92 -3.14
CA ASN A 72 29.89 -7.61 -2.40
C ASN A 72 30.26 -7.90 -0.94
N TRP A 73 29.26 -7.79 -0.05
CA TRP A 73 29.34 -8.27 1.33
C TRP A 73 27.98 -8.78 1.83
N VAL A 74 27.99 -9.82 2.67
CA VAL A 74 26.81 -10.30 3.40
C VAL A 74 27.18 -10.59 4.86
N GLY A 75 26.30 -10.24 5.80
CA GLY A 75 26.51 -10.58 7.20
C GLY A 75 25.31 -10.33 8.11
N GLY A 76 25.33 -10.97 9.27
CA GLY A 76 24.29 -10.83 10.29
C GLY A 76 24.41 -11.85 11.42
N LYS A 77 23.34 -11.96 12.22
CA LYS A 77 23.23 -12.85 13.38
C LYS A 77 22.04 -13.81 13.29
N GLY A 78 22.11 -14.91 14.05
CA GLY A 78 21.08 -15.94 14.13
C GLY A 78 21.59 -17.20 14.83
N TRP A 79 21.50 -18.34 14.16
CA TRP A 79 21.66 -19.68 14.74
C TRP A 79 22.47 -20.63 13.85
N ASN A 80 23.16 -21.56 14.48
CA ASN A 80 23.80 -22.69 13.83
C ASN A 80 23.72 -23.91 14.78
N PRO A 81 23.01 -25.00 14.40
CA PRO A 81 22.28 -25.19 13.15
C PRO A 81 20.99 -24.35 13.05
N GLY A 82 20.53 -24.16 11.82
CA GLY A 82 19.17 -23.71 11.50
C GLY A 82 18.14 -24.84 11.62
N ASN A 83 16.85 -24.51 11.48
CA ASN A 83 15.78 -25.50 11.38
C ASN A 83 14.59 -24.98 10.53
N SER A 84 13.72 -25.88 10.06
CA SER A 84 12.55 -25.53 9.25
C SER A 84 11.37 -24.96 10.04
N SER A 85 11.28 -25.16 11.35
CA SER A 85 10.13 -24.78 12.19
C SER A 85 10.25 -23.40 12.85
N ARG A 86 11.38 -22.72 12.66
CA ARG A 86 11.74 -21.48 13.36
C ARG A 86 10.76 -20.34 13.06
N VAL A 87 10.23 -19.74 14.11
CA VAL A 87 9.61 -18.40 14.04
C VAL A 87 10.71 -17.39 14.33
N VAL A 88 11.03 -16.53 13.37
CA VAL A 88 12.07 -15.50 13.50
C VAL A 88 11.39 -14.16 13.71
N SER A 89 11.71 -13.46 14.79
CA SER A 89 11.31 -12.07 14.98
C SER A 89 12.54 -11.18 14.83
N TYR A 90 12.40 -10.04 14.15
CA TYR A 90 13.49 -9.10 13.96
C TYR A 90 12.99 -7.65 14.01
N SER A 91 13.84 -6.74 14.46
CA SER A 91 13.55 -5.31 14.55
C SER A 91 14.82 -4.47 14.48
N GLY A 92 14.71 -3.21 14.07
CA GLY A 92 15.84 -2.28 14.01
C GLY A 92 15.70 -1.25 12.89
N ASN A 93 16.82 -0.86 12.29
CA ASN A 93 16.91 0.12 11.21
C ASN A 93 17.73 -0.43 10.03
N PHE A 94 17.12 -0.50 8.84
CA PHE A 94 17.79 -0.83 7.58
C PHE A 94 18.11 0.47 6.83
N GLY A 95 19.28 1.05 7.13
CA GLY A 95 19.74 2.35 6.66
C GLY A 95 20.32 2.33 5.26
N VAL A 96 19.49 1.98 4.28
CA VAL A 96 19.74 2.10 2.84
C VAL A 96 18.62 2.92 2.18
N ASP A 97 18.68 3.11 0.86
CA ASP A 97 17.60 3.71 0.09
C ASP A 97 17.33 2.91 -1.21
N ASN A 98 16.24 3.23 -1.91
CA ASN A 98 15.80 2.47 -3.09
C ASN A 98 16.72 2.56 -4.32
N SER A 99 17.79 3.36 -4.29
CA SER A 99 18.84 3.39 -5.33
C SER A 99 19.96 2.37 -5.06
N GLN A 100 20.14 1.95 -3.81
CA GLN A 100 21.25 1.09 -3.39
C GLN A 100 20.93 -0.39 -3.65
N ASN A 101 21.85 -1.14 -4.28
CA ASN A 101 21.67 -2.59 -4.41
C ASN A 101 22.09 -3.26 -3.08
N SER A 102 21.09 -3.58 -2.28
CA SER A 102 21.20 -4.14 -0.93
C SER A 102 19.88 -4.78 -0.53
N TYR A 103 19.90 -5.74 0.39
CA TYR A 103 18.68 -6.36 0.93
C TYR A 103 18.84 -6.81 2.38
N LEU A 104 17.69 -6.88 3.05
CA LEU A 104 17.53 -7.44 4.39
C LEU A 104 16.70 -8.72 4.28
N ALA A 105 17.24 -9.84 4.73
CA ALA A 105 16.67 -11.16 4.50
C ALA A 105 16.94 -12.13 5.65
N PHE A 106 16.03 -13.09 5.86
CA PHE A 106 16.39 -14.30 6.59
C PHE A 106 17.07 -15.27 5.63
N TYR A 107 18.32 -15.59 5.90
CA TYR A 107 19.28 -16.20 5.00
C TYR A 107 19.88 -17.46 5.62
N GLY A 108 20.18 -18.48 4.82
CA GLY A 108 20.88 -19.65 5.32
C GLY A 108 21.21 -20.67 4.24
N TRP A 109 21.79 -21.78 4.69
CA TRP A 109 22.22 -22.88 3.82
C TRP A 109 21.74 -24.24 4.32
N THR A 110 21.59 -25.19 3.40
CA THR A 110 21.52 -26.63 3.69
C THR A 110 22.59 -27.40 2.93
N ARG A 111 22.89 -28.62 3.37
CA ARG A 111 23.66 -29.63 2.64
C ARG A 111 22.80 -30.87 2.37
N SER A 112 23.13 -31.59 1.30
CA SER A 112 22.40 -32.79 0.85
C SER A 112 20.88 -32.60 0.73
N PRO A 113 20.37 -31.78 -0.21
CA PRO A 113 21.10 -31.02 -1.23
C PRO A 113 21.79 -29.74 -0.71
N LEU A 114 22.84 -29.31 -1.40
CA LEU A 114 23.46 -28.00 -1.21
C LEU A 114 22.52 -26.93 -1.77
N ILE A 115 21.89 -26.16 -0.87
CA ILE A 115 20.93 -25.10 -1.20
C ILE A 115 21.31 -23.86 -0.40
N GLU A 116 21.31 -22.72 -1.08
CA GLU A 116 21.29 -21.40 -0.46
C GLU A 116 19.83 -20.90 -0.47
N TYR A 117 19.37 -20.24 0.59
CA TYR A 117 17.99 -19.75 0.62
C TYR A 117 17.82 -18.42 1.32
N TYR A 118 16.81 -17.69 0.85
CA TYR A 118 16.49 -16.33 1.27
C TYR A 118 14.97 -16.16 1.44
N VAL A 119 14.55 -15.62 2.58
CA VAL A 119 13.28 -14.91 2.73
C VAL A 119 13.60 -13.42 2.73
N ILE A 120 13.40 -12.75 1.58
CA ILE A 120 13.75 -11.35 1.37
C ILE A 120 12.63 -10.47 1.92
N GLU A 121 12.90 -9.75 3.00
CA GLU A 121 11.93 -8.86 3.65
C GLU A 121 11.94 -7.45 3.06
N SER A 122 13.13 -6.94 2.71
CA SER A 122 13.32 -5.66 2.03
C SER A 122 14.50 -5.75 1.05
N TYR A 123 14.45 -4.98 -0.03
CA TYR A 123 15.54 -4.81 -1.00
C TYR A 123 15.50 -3.41 -1.60
N GLY A 124 16.65 -2.88 -2.02
CA GLY A 124 16.78 -1.56 -2.64
C GLY A 124 16.46 -1.57 -4.14
N SER A 125 17.43 -1.20 -4.98
CA SER A 125 17.24 -0.98 -6.42
C SER A 125 17.10 -2.24 -7.28
N TYR A 126 17.56 -3.39 -6.78
CA TYR A 126 17.53 -4.67 -7.52
C TYR A 126 16.83 -5.75 -6.68
N ASN A 127 15.96 -6.54 -7.31
CA ASN A 127 15.34 -7.71 -6.69
C ASN A 127 16.34 -8.89 -6.77
N PRO A 128 16.84 -9.44 -5.64
CA PRO A 128 17.87 -10.48 -5.67
C PRO A 128 17.43 -11.80 -6.32
N ALA A 129 16.12 -12.04 -6.46
CA ALA A 129 15.62 -13.22 -7.18
C ALA A 129 15.69 -13.08 -8.73
N SER A 130 16.08 -11.93 -9.28
CA SER A 130 16.09 -11.64 -10.73
C SER A 130 17.24 -12.31 -11.50
N CYS A 131 17.42 -13.62 -11.31
CA CYS A 131 18.37 -14.45 -12.04
C CYS A 131 17.88 -14.80 -13.46
N SER A 132 18.81 -14.84 -14.40
CA SER A 132 18.60 -15.43 -15.74
C SER A 132 18.34 -16.94 -15.64
N GLY A 133 17.44 -17.46 -16.45
CA GLY A 133 17.03 -18.88 -16.42
C GLY A 133 16.26 -19.32 -15.16
N GLY A 134 15.95 -18.40 -14.23
CA GLY A 134 15.19 -18.72 -13.02
C GLY A 134 13.75 -19.16 -13.29
N THR A 135 13.27 -20.10 -12.49
CA THR A 135 11.89 -20.62 -12.55
C THR A 135 11.02 -19.93 -11.49
N ASP A 136 9.89 -19.36 -11.88
CA ASP A 136 8.86 -18.91 -10.94
C ASP A 136 8.01 -20.10 -10.48
N MET A 137 7.75 -20.16 -9.17
CA MET A 137 7.19 -21.33 -8.49
C MET A 137 5.80 -21.03 -7.89
N GLY A 138 5.25 -19.85 -8.18
CA GLY A 138 4.02 -19.31 -7.62
C GLY A 138 4.26 -18.40 -6.41
N SER A 139 3.22 -18.17 -5.62
CA SER A 139 3.27 -17.35 -4.40
C SER A 139 2.31 -17.89 -3.33
N PHE A 140 2.48 -17.42 -2.09
CA PHE A 140 1.63 -17.76 -0.94
C PHE A 140 1.58 -16.63 0.09
N GLN A 141 0.62 -16.70 1.01
CA GLN A 141 0.52 -15.78 2.14
C GLN A 141 1.28 -16.31 3.36
N SER A 142 2.08 -15.46 4.00
CA SER A 142 2.58 -15.66 5.38
C SER A 142 2.82 -14.31 6.04
N ASP A 143 2.80 -14.24 7.38
CA ASP A 143 3.27 -13.08 8.16
C ASP A 143 2.77 -11.69 7.66
N GLY A 144 1.50 -11.63 7.23
CA GLY A 144 0.86 -10.42 6.73
C GLY A 144 1.33 -9.93 5.35
N ALA A 145 1.86 -10.79 4.48
CA ALA A 145 2.16 -10.47 3.09
C ALA A 145 2.10 -11.68 2.14
N THR A 146 2.14 -11.39 0.85
CA THR A 146 2.44 -12.37 -0.18
C THR A 146 3.96 -12.57 -0.24
N TYR A 147 4.42 -13.80 -0.45
CA TYR A 147 5.79 -14.06 -0.87
C TYR A 147 5.78 -14.69 -2.26
N ASN A 148 6.43 -14.02 -3.21
CA ASN A 148 6.63 -14.51 -4.56
C ASN A 148 7.85 -15.45 -4.55
N VAL A 149 7.68 -16.68 -5.03
CA VAL A 149 8.68 -17.74 -4.90
C VAL A 149 9.35 -18.03 -6.22
N ARG A 150 10.69 -18.01 -6.23
CA ARG A 150 11.51 -18.22 -7.42
C ARG A 150 12.72 -19.10 -7.08
N ARG A 151 13.10 -19.96 -8.03
CA ARG A 151 14.28 -20.83 -7.94
C ARG A 151 15.31 -20.40 -8.99
N CYS A 152 16.52 -20.13 -8.53
CA CYS A 152 17.66 -19.75 -9.36
C CYS A 152 18.76 -20.81 -9.29
N GLN A 153 19.54 -20.99 -10.36
CA GLN A 153 20.73 -21.85 -10.32
C GLN A 153 22.00 -20.99 -10.34
N ARG A 154 22.95 -21.33 -9.47
CA ARG A 154 24.30 -20.77 -9.46
C ARG A 154 25.24 -21.84 -9.99
N VAL A 155 26.07 -21.51 -10.98
CA VAL A 155 26.98 -22.46 -11.66
C VAL A 155 28.43 -22.05 -11.41
N ASN A 156 29.21 -22.94 -10.80
CA ASN A 156 30.60 -22.69 -10.37
C ASN A 156 30.75 -21.35 -9.61
N GLN A 157 30.02 -21.20 -8.51
CA GLN A 157 29.98 -20.00 -7.68
C GLN A 157 30.43 -20.31 -6.24
N PRO A 158 30.93 -19.32 -5.48
CA PRO A 158 31.27 -19.51 -4.07
C PRO A 158 30.08 -20.01 -3.24
N SER A 159 30.37 -20.89 -2.27
CA SER A 159 29.40 -21.48 -1.35
C SER A 159 30.09 -21.88 -0.04
N ILE A 160 29.31 -22.37 0.93
CA ILE A 160 29.83 -22.98 2.18
C ILE A 160 30.71 -24.22 1.96
N ASP A 161 30.73 -24.79 0.75
CA ASP A 161 31.52 -25.97 0.35
C ASP A 161 32.48 -25.64 -0.81
N GLY A 162 32.97 -24.39 -0.86
CA GLY A 162 33.86 -23.88 -1.91
C GLY A 162 33.10 -23.46 -3.18
N ASN A 163 33.77 -23.46 -4.33
CA ASN A 163 33.11 -23.17 -5.60
C ASN A 163 32.28 -24.38 -6.05
N GLN A 164 30.96 -24.20 -6.19
CA GLN A 164 29.99 -25.28 -6.43
C GLN A 164 28.92 -24.87 -7.45
N THR A 165 28.14 -25.85 -7.90
CA THR A 165 26.89 -25.62 -8.65
C THR A 165 25.71 -26.03 -7.77
N PHE A 166 24.81 -25.09 -7.47
CA PHE A 166 23.74 -25.24 -6.49
C PHE A 166 22.51 -24.42 -6.87
N TYR A 167 21.39 -24.67 -6.18
CA TYR A 167 20.18 -23.84 -6.31
C TYR A 167 20.10 -22.81 -5.19
N GLN A 168 19.62 -21.62 -5.54
CA GLN A 168 19.13 -20.60 -4.62
C GLN A 168 17.60 -20.64 -4.59
N TYR A 169 17.00 -20.69 -3.39
CA TYR A 169 15.55 -20.61 -3.18
C TYR A 169 15.18 -19.25 -2.59
N PHE A 170 14.29 -18.52 -3.28
CA PHE A 170 13.83 -17.20 -2.84
C PHE A 170 12.34 -17.23 -2.47
N SER A 171 12.01 -16.65 -1.32
CA SER A 171 10.70 -16.07 -1.03
C SER A 171 10.84 -14.56 -0.97
N VAL A 172 10.38 -13.83 -1.98
CA VAL A 172 10.48 -12.36 -2.02
C VAL A 172 9.18 -11.75 -1.53
N ARG A 173 9.25 -10.98 -0.43
CA ARG A 173 8.08 -10.32 0.14
C ARG A 173 7.48 -9.32 -0.83
N ASN A 174 6.18 -9.43 -1.06
CA ASN A 174 5.35 -8.47 -1.78
C ASN A 174 4.19 -8.04 -0.84
N PRO A 175 4.20 -6.80 -0.30
CA PRO A 175 5.11 -5.72 -0.63
C PRO A 175 6.42 -5.89 0.14
N LYS A 176 7.54 -5.55 -0.50
CA LYS A 176 8.82 -5.42 0.21
C LYS A 176 8.68 -4.35 1.29
N LYS A 177 9.23 -4.59 2.48
CA LYS A 177 9.24 -3.58 3.56
C LYS A 177 10.11 -2.39 3.15
N GLY A 178 9.79 -1.22 3.70
CA GLY A 178 10.56 0.01 3.48
C GLY A 178 11.93 -0.01 4.13
N PHE A 179 12.60 1.14 4.05
CA PHE A 179 13.93 1.39 4.65
C PHE A 179 13.79 2.23 5.92
N GLY A 180 14.88 2.41 6.64
CA GLY A 180 14.84 3.01 7.99
C GLY A 180 14.31 1.99 9.01
N ASN A 181 13.49 2.46 9.96
CA ASN A 181 12.90 1.61 11.00
C ASN A 181 12.08 0.46 10.40
N ILE A 182 12.47 -0.78 10.71
CA ILE A 182 11.91 -2.01 10.16
C ILE A 182 11.71 -3.05 11.27
N THR A 183 10.65 -3.85 11.15
CA THR A 183 10.34 -4.95 12.06
C THR A 183 9.46 -5.99 11.37
N GLY A 184 9.54 -7.25 11.80
CA GLY A 184 8.72 -8.33 11.27
C GLY A 184 8.87 -9.64 12.02
N THR A 185 7.96 -10.55 11.69
CA THR A 185 8.05 -11.98 12.00
C THR A 185 8.13 -12.75 10.69
N ILE A 186 8.90 -13.83 10.66
CA ILE A 186 9.00 -14.77 9.55
C ILE A 186 8.71 -16.15 10.12
N THR A 187 7.57 -16.73 9.76
CA THR A 187 7.18 -18.09 10.14
C THR A 187 7.80 -19.06 9.12
N PHE A 188 9.09 -19.38 9.30
CA PHE A 188 9.89 -20.07 8.28
C PHE A 188 9.33 -21.44 7.87
N ALA A 189 8.55 -22.08 8.74
CA ALA A 189 7.77 -23.28 8.43
C ALA A 189 6.87 -23.12 7.19
N ASN A 190 6.23 -21.96 7.00
CA ASN A 190 5.36 -21.69 5.87
C ASN A 190 6.16 -21.61 4.56
N HIS A 191 7.36 -21.02 4.62
CA HIS A 191 8.29 -20.95 3.48
C HIS A 191 8.82 -22.34 3.10
N ALA A 192 9.33 -23.09 4.08
CA ALA A 192 9.83 -24.44 3.86
C ALA A 192 8.73 -25.39 3.33
N ALA A 193 7.50 -25.29 3.86
CA ALA A 193 6.36 -26.07 3.40
C ALA A 193 5.93 -25.70 1.97
N PHE A 194 5.87 -24.41 1.62
CA PHE A 194 5.56 -24.01 0.25
C PHE A 194 6.66 -24.46 -0.72
N TRP A 195 7.93 -24.27 -0.37
CA TRP A 195 9.07 -24.75 -1.17
C TRP A 195 8.98 -26.26 -1.41
N ALA A 196 8.75 -27.08 -0.37
CA ALA A 196 8.54 -28.51 -0.51
C ALA A 196 7.34 -28.86 -1.43
N SER A 197 6.22 -28.11 -1.34
CA SER A 197 5.05 -28.29 -2.21
C SER A 197 5.33 -28.03 -3.70
N LYS A 198 6.46 -27.37 -4.01
CA LYS A 198 6.95 -27.08 -5.36
C LYS A 198 8.18 -27.91 -5.75
N GLY A 199 8.49 -28.96 -4.98
CA GLY A 199 9.68 -29.81 -5.20
C GLY A 199 11.00 -29.12 -4.86
N MET A 200 10.98 -27.98 -4.18
CA MET A 200 12.15 -27.25 -3.69
C MET A 200 12.51 -27.74 -2.29
N ASN A 201 12.94 -29.00 -2.19
CA ASN A 201 13.23 -29.63 -0.90
C ASN A 201 14.55 -29.12 -0.30
N LEU A 202 14.48 -28.59 0.92
CA LEU A 202 15.65 -28.25 1.73
C LEU A 202 16.35 -29.52 2.23
N GLY A 203 17.68 -29.46 2.36
CA GLY A 203 18.50 -30.52 2.97
C GLY A 203 18.70 -30.34 4.48
N THR A 204 19.74 -30.99 5.01
CA THR A 204 20.19 -30.78 6.41
C THR A 204 20.71 -29.35 6.58
N HIS A 205 20.14 -28.58 7.51
CA HIS A 205 20.56 -27.20 7.76
C HIS A 205 22.04 -27.08 8.17
N ASN A 206 22.72 -26.08 7.61
CA ASN A 206 23.89 -25.44 8.21
C ASN A 206 23.36 -24.27 9.06
N TYR A 207 23.82 -23.03 8.87
CA TYR A 207 23.35 -21.88 9.65
C TYR A 207 22.10 -21.19 9.07
N GLN A 208 21.52 -20.32 9.90
CA GLN A 208 20.41 -19.40 9.61
C GLN A 208 20.71 -18.04 10.27
N ILE A 209 20.65 -16.93 9.53
CA ILE A 209 20.85 -15.58 10.07
C ILE A 209 19.85 -14.57 9.49
N MET A 210 19.52 -13.53 10.24
CA MET A 210 18.93 -12.31 9.67
C MET A 210 20.06 -11.48 9.06
N ALA A 211 20.28 -11.61 7.76
CA ALA A 211 21.39 -11.00 7.03
C ALA A 211 21.03 -9.63 6.43
N THR A 212 22.02 -8.75 6.40
CA THR A 212 22.10 -7.63 5.47
C THR A 212 23.11 -8.01 4.38
N GLU A 213 22.76 -7.81 3.10
CA GLU A 213 23.69 -7.95 1.96
C GLU A 213 23.78 -6.62 1.20
N GLY A 214 24.94 -6.30 0.62
CA GLY A 214 25.18 -5.08 -0.13
C GLY A 214 26.16 -5.27 -1.28
N TYR A 215 25.69 -5.03 -2.49
CA TYR A 215 26.44 -5.21 -3.74
C TYR A 215 26.64 -3.87 -4.46
N GLN A 216 27.88 -3.47 -4.73
CA GLN A 216 28.26 -2.23 -5.46
C GLN A 216 27.47 -0.98 -4.98
N SER A 217 27.31 -0.85 -3.66
CA SER A 217 26.42 0.10 -3.01
C SER A 217 27.01 0.63 -1.71
N ARG A 218 26.33 1.58 -1.07
CA ARG A 218 26.60 2.03 0.31
C ARG A 218 25.40 1.82 1.20
N GLY A 219 25.63 1.78 2.50
CA GLY A 219 24.55 1.72 3.46
C GLY A 219 24.99 1.46 4.89
N SER A 220 23.99 1.23 5.72
CA SER A 220 24.14 0.79 7.10
C SER A 220 22.98 -0.11 7.50
N SER A 221 23.18 -0.91 8.55
CA SER A 221 22.09 -1.56 9.25
C SER A 221 22.32 -1.56 10.76
N ASP A 222 21.24 -1.67 11.52
CA ASP A 222 21.23 -1.88 12.97
C ASP A 222 20.05 -2.81 13.25
N ILE A 223 20.30 -4.12 13.32
CA ILE A 223 19.25 -5.15 13.31
C ILE A 223 19.44 -6.06 14.50
N THR A 224 18.34 -6.28 15.24
CA THR A 224 18.21 -7.26 16.31
C THR A 224 17.33 -8.41 15.84
N VAL A 225 17.76 -9.64 16.08
CA VAL A 225 16.99 -10.86 15.78
C VAL A 225 16.73 -11.68 17.06
N SER A 226 15.61 -12.39 17.12
CA SER A 226 15.22 -13.32 18.17
C SER A 226 14.38 -14.48 17.62
N GLU A 227 14.22 -15.53 18.43
CA GLU A 227 13.33 -16.66 18.13
C GLU A 227 11.99 -16.43 18.84
N GLY A 228 10.89 -16.59 18.11
CA GLY A 228 9.53 -16.49 18.62
C GLY A 228 9.00 -17.83 19.13
N THR A 229 8.15 -17.81 20.14
CA THR A 229 7.51 -19.02 20.70
C THR A 229 6.46 -19.60 19.76
N SER A 230 6.63 -20.86 19.37
CA SER A 230 5.66 -21.65 18.63
C SER A 230 4.69 -22.37 19.58
N GLY A 231 3.37 -22.24 19.33
CA GLY A 231 2.34 -22.94 20.09
C GLY A 231 1.97 -24.28 19.44
N GLY A 232 2.31 -25.40 20.09
CA GLY A 232 1.94 -26.74 19.65
C GLY A 232 1.95 -27.75 20.80
N GLY A 233 0.99 -28.66 20.82
CA GLY A 233 0.85 -29.69 21.85
C GLY A 233 0.15 -30.93 21.30
N THR A 234 0.66 -32.11 21.65
CA THR A 234 0.29 -33.39 21.03
C THR A 234 0.02 -34.44 22.09
N SER A 235 -1.15 -35.09 22.07
CA SER A 235 -1.41 -36.32 22.85
C SER A 235 -2.58 -37.13 22.28
N THR A 236 -2.42 -38.45 22.27
CA THR A 236 -3.40 -39.46 21.79
C THR A 236 -4.52 -39.76 22.81
N PRO A 237 -5.63 -40.42 22.39
CA PRO A 237 -6.86 -40.49 23.18
C PRO A 237 -6.96 -41.69 24.13
N ALA A 238 -7.86 -41.60 25.11
CA ALA A 238 -8.41 -42.70 25.90
C ALA A 238 -9.94 -42.58 25.96
N SER A 239 -10.64 -43.70 26.13
CA SER A 239 -12.10 -43.80 25.95
C SER A 239 -12.87 -44.03 27.26
N SER A 240 -14.14 -43.60 27.28
CA SER A 240 -15.27 -44.43 27.76
C SER A 240 -16.62 -43.72 27.52
N THR A 241 -17.70 -44.49 27.41
CA THR A 241 -19.06 -44.04 27.06
C THR A 241 -20.07 -44.46 28.17
N PRO A 242 -21.40 -44.25 28.08
CA PRO A 242 -22.07 -43.30 28.98
C PRO A 242 -23.10 -43.93 29.93
N ALA A 243 -23.74 -43.10 30.76
CA ALA A 243 -25.03 -43.37 31.38
C ALA A 243 -25.91 -42.12 31.33
N ALA A 244 -27.23 -42.29 31.23
CA ALA A 244 -28.22 -41.20 31.11
C ALA A 244 -29.30 -41.31 32.20
N THR A 245 -30.03 -40.21 32.44
CA THR A 245 -31.52 -40.15 32.54
C THR A 245 -31.95 -38.70 32.78
N SER A 246 -33.12 -38.30 32.26
CA SER A 246 -33.64 -36.93 32.27
C SER A 246 -34.78 -36.70 33.27
N SER A 247 -34.89 -35.48 33.79
CA SER A 247 -36.18 -34.83 34.13
C SER A 247 -35.98 -33.30 34.15
N SER A 248 -37.07 -32.53 34.10
CA SER A 248 -37.05 -31.17 33.52
C SER A 248 -37.47 -30.05 34.47
N ARG A 249 -36.69 -28.95 34.47
CA ARG A 249 -37.17 -27.57 34.17
C ARG A 249 -36.05 -26.51 34.25
N SER A 250 -36.27 -25.43 33.50
CA SER A 250 -35.52 -24.17 33.50
C SER A 250 -34.12 -24.17 32.85
N SER A 251 -33.96 -23.22 31.92
CA SER A 251 -32.71 -22.77 31.27
C SER A 251 -31.79 -23.84 30.63
N THR A 252 -30.65 -23.36 30.12
CA THR A 252 -29.55 -24.11 29.48
C THR A 252 -29.79 -24.55 28.03
N ALA A 253 -28.74 -24.40 27.21
CA ALA A 253 -28.74 -24.68 25.78
C ALA A 253 -28.75 -26.19 25.47
N THR A 254 -29.30 -26.54 24.30
CA THR A 254 -29.20 -27.90 23.73
C THR A 254 -28.20 -27.90 22.58
N THR A 255 -27.01 -28.43 22.85
CA THR A 255 -25.97 -28.76 21.85
C THR A 255 -26.52 -29.75 20.81
N GLY A 256 -26.21 -29.65 19.52
CA GLY A 256 -25.49 -28.58 18.83
C GLY A 256 -25.29 -28.93 17.36
N GLY A 257 -25.05 -27.92 16.53
CA GLY A 257 -24.79 -28.09 15.10
C GLY A 257 -24.42 -26.76 14.46
N SER A 258 -23.49 -26.79 13.50
CA SER A 258 -23.12 -25.62 12.70
C SER A 258 -24.34 -25.15 11.90
N GLY A 259 -24.79 -23.92 12.14
CA GLY A 259 -26.08 -23.48 11.64
C GLY A 259 -26.40 -22.02 11.94
N VAL A 260 -27.39 -21.54 11.19
CA VAL A 260 -27.89 -20.17 11.23
C VAL A 260 -29.41 -20.21 11.35
N VAL A 261 -29.97 -19.51 12.33
CA VAL A 261 -31.41 -19.26 12.45
C VAL A 261 -31.67 -17.81 12.08
N VAL A 262 -32.43 -17.56 11.02
CA VAL A 262 -32.91 -16.23 10.64
C VAL A 262 -34.28 -16.03 11.25
N ARG A 263 -34.50 -14.95 12.01
CA ARG A 263 -35.81 -14.62 12.54
C ARG A 263 -36.41 -13.46 11.74
N ALA A 264 -37.44 -13.76 10.95
CA ALA A 264 -38.02 -12.78 10.02
C ALA A 264 -39.54 -12.95 9.87
N ARG A 265 -40.20 -11.92 9.33
CA ARG A 265 -41.59 -11.95 8.85
C ARG A 265 -41.79 -11.04 7.65
N GLY A 266 -42.86 -11.31 6.92
CA GLY A 266 -43.46 -10.35 5.99
C GLY A 266 -44.36 -9.34 6.70
N VAL A 267 -44.73 -8.27 6.00
CA VAL A 267 -45.72 -7.29 6.46
C VAL A 267 -47.12 -7.62 5.92
N VAL A 268 -47.25 -8.19 4.72
CA VAL A 268 -48.52 -8.65 4.15
C VAL A 268 -48.59 -10.15 3.85
N GLY A 269 -47.45 -10.84 3.73
CA GLY A 269 -47.35 -12.29 3.53
C GLY A 269 -47.15 -12.67 2.06
N GLY A 270 -46.20 -13.57 1.80
CA GLY A 270 -45.76 -13.93 0.45
C GLY A 270 -44.43 -13.28 0.02
N GLU A 271 -43.85 -12.44 0.87
CA GLU A 271 -42.46 -11.97 0.76
C GLU A 271 -41.50 -13.16 0.77
N HIS A 272 -40.48 -13.15 -0.08
CA HIS A 272 -39.52 -14.25 -0.23
C HIS A 272 -38.12 -13.80 0.16
N ILE A 273 -37.44 -14.61 0.99
CA ILE A 273 -36.07 -14.33 1.43
C ILE A 273 -35.13 -15.51 1.21
N ASN A 274 -33.87 -15.17 0.93
CA ASN A 274 -32.76 -16.11 0.83
C ASN A 274 -31.78 -15.89 1.99
N LEU A 275 -31.21 -16.97 2.53
CA LEU A 275 -29.99 -16.91 3.33
C LEU A 275 -28.80 -17.18 2.41
N LEU A 276 -27.85 -16.24 2.37
CA LEU A 276 -26.59 -16.38 1.65
C LEU A 276 -25.45 -16.55 2.65
N ILE A 277 -24.52 -17.46 2.36
CA ILE A 277 -23.25 -17.60 3.09
C ILE A 277 -22.11 -17.69 2.08
N GLY A 278 -21.07 -16.86 2.24
CA GLY A 278 -19.95 -16.76 1.31
C GLY A 278 -20.32 -16.21 -0.08
N GLY A 279 -21.52 -15.62 -0.22
CA GLY A 279 -22.08 -15.18 -1.50
C GLY A 279 -22.88 -16.25 -2.25
N THR A 280 -23.13 -17.43 -1.65
CA THR A 280 -23.99 -18.48 -2.22
C THR A 280 -25.28 -18.59 -1.42
N THR A 281 -26.43 -18.65 -2.09
CA THR A 281 -27.72 -18.95 -1.44
C THR A 281 -27.71 -20.39 -0.90
N VAL A 282 -27.88 -20.53 0.42
CA VAL A 282 -27.87 -21.82 1.13
C VAL A 282 -29.24 -22.23 1.65
N ALA A 283 -30.19 -21.29 1.76
CA ALA A 283 -31.60 -21.55 2.04
C ALA A 283 -32.50 -20.45 1.44
N SER A 284 -33.78 -20.76 1.24
CA SER A 284 -34.80 -19.91 0.62
C SER A 284 -36.15 -20.21 1.28
N TRP A 285 -36.94 -19.17 1.58
CA TRP A 285 -38.22 -19.27 2.29
C TRP A 285 -39.21 -18.20 1.86
N ASN A 286 -40.50 -18.56 1.79
CA ASN A 286 -41.60 -17.60 1.72
C ASN A 286 -42.09 -17.30 3.14
N LEU A 287 -42.26 -16.02 3.44
CA LEU A 287 -42.62 -15.50 4.76
C LEU A 287 -44.13 -15.39 4.95
N THR A 288 -44.54 -15.39 6.21
CA THR A 288 -45.89 -15.02 6.65
C THR A 288 -45.85 -13.73 7.46
N THR A 289 -47.02 -13.19 7.80
CA THR A 289 -47.14 -11.95 8.60
C THR A 289 -46.75 -12.09 10.08
N THR A 290 -46.32 -13.28 10.52
CA THR A 290 -45.81 -13.55 11.87
C THR A 290 -44.33 -13.95 11.85
N PHE A 291 -43.59 -13.59 12.92
CA PHE A 291 -42.15 -13.90 13.02
C PHE A 291 -41.88 -15.39 13.14
N GLN A 292 -41.07 -15.90 12.22
CA GLN A 292 -40.67 -17.30 12.10
C GLN A 292 -39.15 -17.44 12.34
N ASP A 293 -38.75 -18.44 13.11
CA ASP A 293 -37.34 -18.82 13.31
C ASP A 293 -36.91 -19.82 12.21
N LEU A 294 -36.45 -19.29 11.08
CA LEU A 294 -36.12 -20.01 9.85
C LEU A 294 -34.69 -20.55 9.92
N SER A 295 -34.57 -21.88 10.00
CA SER A 295 -33.31 -22.55 10.34
C SER A 295 -32.60 -23.16 9.12
N TYR A 296 -31.32 -22.84 8.96
CA TYR A 296 -30.38 -23.53 8.08
C TYR A 296 -29.35 -24.30 8.91
N THR A 297 -29.16 -25.58 8.60
CA THR A 297 -28.16 -26.45 9.21
C THR A 297 -27.20 -26.97 8.15
N GLY A 298 -25.93 -26.60 8.21
CA GLY A 298 -24.96 -26.91 7.16
C GLY A 298 -23.57 -26.33 7.43
N ASN A 299 -22.62 -26.66 6.54
CA ASN A 299 -21.19 -26.38 6.70
C ASN A 299 -20.67 -25.21 5.84
N ALA A 300 -21.56 -24.41 5.25
CA ALA A 300 -21.17 -23.22 4.48
C ALA A 300 -20.41 -22.22 5.37
N SER A 301 -19.42 -21.52 4.78
CA SER A 301 -18.57 -20.56 5.50
C SER A 301 -18.25 -19.34 4.66
N GLY A 302 -18.15 -18.18 5.31
CA GLY A 302 -18.02 -16.88 4.65
C GLY A 302 -18.89 -15.82 5.30
N ASP A 303 -19.04 -14.68 4.63
CA ASP A 303 -19.95 -13.59 5.01
C ASP A 303 -21.42 -14.04 4.92
N ILE A 304 -22.24 -13.68 5.91
CA ILE A 304 -23.64 -14.12 6.04
C ILE A 304 -24.57 -12.96 5.69
N GLN A 305 -25.55 -13.19 4.82
CA GLN A 305 -26.52 -12.16 4.40
C GLN A 305 -27.94 -12.74 4.31
N VAL A 306 -28.93 -11.96 4.74
CA VAL A 306 -30.36 -12.24 4.50
C VAL A 306 -30.80 -11.35 3.35
N GLN A 307 -31.18 -11.94 2.22
CA GLN A 307 -31.66 -11.23 1.03
C GLN A 307 -33.19 -11.26 0.98
N TYR A 308 -33.78 -10.15 0.54
CA TYR A 308 -35.17 -10.02 0.12
C TYR A 308 -35.20 -9.77 -1.39
N ASP A 309 -35.98 -10.54 -2.17
CA ASP A 309 -35.85 -10.60 -3.64
C ASP A 309 -37.15 -10.57 -4.47
N ASN A 310 -38.34 -10.47 -3.85
CA ASN A 310 -39.63 -10.42 -4.57
C ASN A 310 -40.52 -9.21 -4.27
N ASP A 311 -39.96 -8.07 -3.82
CA ASP A 311 -40.69 -6.81 -3.69
C ASP A 311 -41.44 -6.45 -4.98
N SER A 312 -42.74 -6.24 -4.81
CA SER A 312 -43.65 -5.72 -5.82
C SER A 312 -44.69 -4.76 -5.23
N GLY A 313 -44.26 -3.84 -4.36
CA GLY A 313 -44.91 -2.54 -4.14
C GLY A 313 -45.37 -2.22 -2.72
N ASN A 314 -45.94 -3.18 -2.00
CA ASN A 314 -46.29 -3.06 -0.57
C ASN A 314 -45.94 -4.33 0.23
N LEU A 315 -45.04 -5.12 -0.33
CA LEU A 315 -44.40 -6.27 0.29
C LEU A 315 -43.16 -5.72 1.01
N ASP A 316 -43.11 -5.87 2.33
CA ASP A 316 -41.98 -5.44 3.16
C ASP A 316 -41.56 -6.60 4.06
N VAL A 317 -40.26 -6.73 4.35
CA VAL A 317 -39.74 -7.72 5.30
C VAL A 317 -39.26 -7.03 6.57
N VAL A 318 -39.48 -7.68 7.71
CA VAL A 318 -38.84 -7.34 8.98
C VAL A 318 -37.97 -8.51 9.43
N VAL A 319 -36.69 -8.29 9.62
CA VAL A 319 -35.73 -9.24 10.20
C VAL A 319 -35.41 -8.78 11.61
N ASP A 320 -35.64 -9.64 12.61
CA ASP A 320 -35.41 -9.37 14.05
C ASP A 320 -33.92 -9.58 14.36
N TYR A 321 -33.41 -10.79 14.09
CA TYR A 321 -32.00 -11.12 14.19
C TYR A 321 -31.63 -12.34 13.34
N ILE A 322 -30.34 -12.64 13.26
CA ILE A 322 -29.87 -14.02 13.04
C ILE A 322 -29.18 -14.59 14.30
N ARG A 323 -29.22 -15.91 14.47
CA ARG A 323 -28.41 -16.64 15.47
C ARG A 323 -27.44 -17.57 14.75
N VAL A 324 -26.14 -17.35 14.89
CA VAL A 324 -25.05 -18.04 14.19
C VAL A 324 -24.19 -18.79 15.20
N ASN A 325 -24.16 -20.13 15.14
CA ASN A 325 -23.37 -20.97 16.06
C ASN A 325 -23.62 -20.69 17.58
N GLY A 326 -24.75 -20.06 17.93
CA GLY A 326 -25.12 -19.64 19.29
C GLY A 326 -25.02 -18.13 19.56
N GLU A 327 -24.33 -17.34 18.74
CA GLU A 327 -24.26 -15.89 18.85
C GLU A 327 -25.47 -15.23 18.15
N THR A 328 -26.24 -14.41 18.86
CA THR A 328 -27.29 -13.56 18.25
C THR A 328 -26.64 -12.31 17.64
N ARG A 329 -27.04 -11.96 16.42
CA ARG A 329 -26.67 -10.74 15.70
C ARG A 329 -27.96 -10.02 15.31
N GLN A 330 -28.25 -8.94 16.02
CA GLN A 330 -29.42 -8.08 15.85
C GLN A 330 -29.41 -7.41 14.47
N ALA A 331 -30.55 -7.31 13.79
CA ALA A 331 -30.62 -6.69 12.47
C ALA A 331 -30.47 -5.16 12.54
N GLU A 332 -30.99 -4.55 13.61
CA GLU A 332 -30.83 -3.14 13.92
C GLU A 332 -29.39 -2.74 14.24
N ASP A 333 -28.52 -3.66 14.67
CA ASP A 333 -27.09 -3.37 14.88
C ASP A 333 -26.27 -3.38 13.56
N MET A 334 -26.84 -3.87 12.44
CA MET A 334 -26.13 -3.99 11.17
C MET A 334 -26.15 -2.67 10.38
N ASP A 335 -24.98 -2.20 9.94
CA ASP A 335 -24.84 -1.00 9.11
C ASP A 335 -25.19 -1.25 7.63
N TYR A 336 -25.01 -2.48 7.16
CA TYR A 336 -25.25 -2.91 5.78
C TYR A 336 -26.66 -3.52 5.60
N ASN A 337 -27.69 -2.66 5.56
CA ASN A 337 -29.04 -2.98 5.08
C ASN A 337 -29.33 -2.22 3.77
N THR A 338 -29.33 -2.91 2.63
CA THR A 338 -29.69 -2.34 1.31
C THR A 338 -31.17 -2.50 0.97
N GLY A 339 -31.93 -3.28 1.74
CA GLY A 339 -33.39 -3.33 1.62
C GLY A 339 -34.10 -2.11 2.22
N LEU A 340 -33.42 -1.35 3.08
CA LEU A 340 -33.99 -0.17 3.74
C LEU A 340 -34.30 0.96 2.73
N TYR A 341 -35.55 1.43 2.76
CA TYR A 341 -35.99 2.63 2.07
C TYR A 341 -35.78 3.85 2.98
N ALA A 342 -34.90 4.76 2.57
CA ALA A 342 -34.60 5.99 3.31
C ALA A 342 -34.36 7.16 2.36
N ASN A 343 -34.59 8.40 2.82
CA ASN A 343 -34.43 9.62 2.04
C ASN A 343 -35.18 9.66 0.68
N GLY A 344 -36.22 8.84 0.52
CA GLY A 344 -37.01 8.74 -0.72
C GLY A 344 -36.56 7.65 -1.70
N SER A 345 -35.62 6.78 -1.31
CA SER A 345 -35.10 5.70 -2.18
C SER A 345 -34.75 4.42 -1.42
N CYS A 346 -34.88 3.27 -2.09
CA CYS A 346 -34.29 2.00 -1.68
C CYS A 346 -32.75 2.10 -1.58
N GLY A 347 -32.11 1.19 -0.83
CA GLY A 347 -30.65 1.13 -0.75
C GLY A 347 -30.03 2.21 0.14
N GLY A 348 -30.80 2.80 1.06
CA GLY A 348 -30.35 3.93 1.88
C GLY A 348 -29.22 3.59 2.87
N GLY A 349 -29.13 2.33 3.30
CA GLY A 349 -28.19 1.88 4.33
C GLY A 349 -28.61 2.27 5.74
N GLY A 350 -28.11 1.54 6.74
CA GLY A 350 -28.25 1.89 8.16
C GLY A 350 -29.01 0.88 9.03
N ASN A 351 -28.83 1.10 10.32
CA ASN A 351 -29.31 0.34 11.46
C ASN A 351 -30.84 0.17 11.49
N SER A 352 -31.36 -0.91 10.92
CA SER A 352 -32.80 -1.20 10.89
C SER A 352 -33.14 -2.67 10.59
N GLU A 353 -34.13 -3.19 11.32
CA GLU A 353 -34.83 -4.46 11.05
C GLU A 353 -35.58 -4.49 9.69
N LEU A 354 -35.93 -3.32 9.14
CA LEU A 354 -36.84 -3.20 8.00
C LEU A 354 -36.16 -3.28 6.64
N MET A 355 -36.75 -4.07 5.74
CA MET A 355 -36.42 -4.14 4.32
C MET A 355 -37.67 -3.81 3.51
N HIS A 356 -37.76 -2.55 3.06
CA HIS A 356 -38.86 -2.00 2.26
C HIS A 356 -38.70 -2.24 0.74
N CYS A 357 -37.56 -2.78 0.31
CA CYS A 357 -37.25 -3.04 -1.09
C CYS A 357 -36.38 -4.29 -1.23
N ASN A 358 -36.31 -4.83 -2.46
CA ASN A 358 -35.32 -5.84 -2.84
C ASN A 358 -33.89 -5.41 -2.44
N GLY A 359 -33.19 -6.24 -1.67
CA GLY A 359 -31.91 -5.90 -1.06
C GLY A 359 -31.40 -6.98 -0.09
N VAL A 360 -30.41 -6.64 0.74
CA VAL A 360 -29.81 -7.56 1.73
C VAL A 360 -29.58 -6.87 3.08
N ILE A 361 -29.62 -7.62 4.18
CA ILE A 361 -28.98 -7.28 5.45
C ILE A 361 -27.76 -8.21 5.62
N GLY A 362 -26.57 -7.65 5.82
CA GLY A 362 -25.34 -8.40 6.09
C GLY A 362 -25.01 -8.51 7.58
N PHE A 363 -24.52 -9.68 8.00
CA PHE A 363 -24.30 -10.04 9.40
C PHE A 363 -22.86 -10.56 9.71
N GLY A 364 -21.90 -10.30 8.82
CA GLY A 364 -20.48 -10.67 8.99
C GLY A 364 -20.19 -12.16 8.82
N PHE A 365 -18.94 -12.59 9.07
CA PHE A 365 -18.52 -13.96 8.77
C PHE A 365 -18.97 -14.98 9.83
N THR A 366 -19.10 -16.24 9.40
CA THR A 366 -19.40 -17.41 10.26
C THR A 366 -18.36 -17.71 11.35
N TYR A 367 -17.19 -17.07 11.30
CA TYR A 367 -16.12 -17.21 12.30
C TYR A 367 -15.75 -15.88 12.99
N ASP A 368 -16.36 -14.76 12.61
CA ASP A 368 -16.20 -13.51 13.35
C ASP A 368 -16.86 -13.65 14.72
N CYS A 369 -16.17 -13.25 15.79
CA CYS A 369 -16.71 -13.27 17.15
C CYS A 369 -16.96 -11.82 17.58
N PHE A 370 -18.19 -11.34 17.40
CA PHE A 370 -18.55 -9.95 17.72
C PHE A 370 -18.67 -9.72 19.23
N SER A 371 -19.09 -10.74 19.97
CA SER A 371 -19.28 -10.72 21.43
C SER A 371 -18.03 -11.06 22.26
N GLY A 372 -16.95 -11.54 21.63
CA GLY A 372 -15.70 -11.92 22.29
C GLY A 372 -15.72 -13.24 23.08
N ASN A 373 -16.80 -14.03 23.03
CA ASN A 373 -17.05 -15.19 23.91
C ASN A 373 -17.26 -16.55 23.21
N CYS A 374 -16.77 -16.76 21.99
CA CYS A 374 -16.93 -18.03 21.27
C CYS A 374 -15.89 -19.09 21.68
N SER A 375 -16.34 -20.28 22.13
CA SER A 375 -15.48 -21.41 22.46
C SER A 375 -15.92 -22.72 21.77
N GLY A 376 -15.06 -23.24 20.88
CA GLY A 376 -15.27 -24.48 20.10
C GLY A 376 -16.03 -24.28 18.78
N GLY A 377 -15.80 -25.07 17.73
CA GLY A 377 -14.79 -26.13 17.55
C GLY A 377 -14.78 -26.67 16.10
N SER A 378 -13.64 -27.19 15.62
CA SER A 378 -13.41 -27.45 14.18
C SER A 378 -13.55 -28.92 13.74
N THR A 379 -14.54 -29.19 12.89
CA THR A 379 -14.59 -30.31 11.90
C THR A 379 -15.63 -29.97 10.82
N GLY A 380 -15.49 -30.27 9.52
CA GLY A 380 -14.33 -30.82 8.80
C GLY A 380 -14.74 -31.59 7.53
N GLY A 381 -14.42 -31.04 6.34
CA GLY A 381 -14.47 -31.76 5.05
C GLY A 381 -15.55 -31.30 4.04
N GLY A 382 -15.20 -31.34 2.74
CA GLY A 382 -16.17 -31.33 1.62
C GLY A 382 -16.04 -30.20 0.57
N THR A 383 -15.43 -30.53 -0.57
CA THR A 383 -15.79 -30.09 -1.95
C THR A 383 -16.00 -28.59 -2.31
N THR A 384 -15.02 -28.06 -3.05
CA THR A 384 -15.13 -27.27 -4.32
C THR A 384 -15.86 -25.92 -4.41
N SER A 385 -15.06 -24.92 -4.83
CA SER A 385 -15.38 -23.86 -5.83
C SER A 385 -16.02 -22.51 -5.40
N SER A 386 -15.23 -21.44 -5.60
CA SER A 386 -15.53 -20.14 -6.26
C SER A 386 -16.99 -19.67 -6.45
N SER A 387 -17.35 -18.38 -6.28
CA SER A 387 -16.52 -17.17 -6.05
C SER A 387 -17.31 -15.87 -5.82
N ALA A 388 -16.77 -15.00 -4.94
CA ALA A 388 -16.65 -13.53 -5.10
C ALA A 388 -17.85 -12.65 -5.57
N ALA A 389 -18.65 -12.17 -4.60
CA ALA A 389 -18.91 -10.75 -4.25
C ALA A 389 -19.40 -9.73 -5.34
N SER A 390 -20.09 -8.61 -5.02
CA SER A 390 -19.59 -7.56 -4.10
C SER A 390 -20.45 -6.27 -3.98
N THR A 391 -20.89 -5.96 -2.75
CA THR A 391 -20.79 -4.67 -1.99
C THR A 391 -21.35 -3.32 -2.51
N GLY A 392 -21.77 -2.46 -1.56
CA GLY A 392 -21.48 -1.00 -1.56
C GLY A 392 -22.56 -0.14 -0.88
N GLY A 393 -22.30 0.67 0.17
CA GLY A 393 -21.12 0.78 1.04
C GLY A 393 -20.90 2.21 1.58
N ASN A 394 -20.39 2.38 2.81
CA ASN A 394 -19.87 3.67 3.28
C ASN A 394 -18.65 3.53 4.21
N THR A 395 -17.95 4.64 4.45
CA THR A 395 -16.59 4.75 4.97
C THR A 395 -16.37 4.20 6.39
N ASN A 396 -15.42 3.26 6.54
CA ASN A 396 -14.27 3.37 7.48
C ASN A 396 -13.34 2.13 7.50
N ASN A 397 -13.75 0.98 6.97
CA ASN A 397 -13.05 -0.30 7.18
C ASN A 397 -12.07 -0.73 6.05
N CYS A 398 -11.50 0.23 5.32
CA CYS A 398 -10.47 0.00 4.29
C CYS A 398 -9.17 -0.53 4.93
N ALA A 399 -8.71 -1.73 4.51
CA ALA A 399 -7.41 -2.27 4.92
C ALA A 399 -6.24 -1.57 4.20
N GLY A 400 -6.54 -0.80 3.16
CA GLY A 400 -5.59 0.04 2.44
C GLY A 400 -6.25 0.82 1.31
N TYR A 401 -5.47 1.67 0.67
CA TYR A 401 -5.87 2.46 -0.49
C TYR A 401 -5.04 2.10 -1.73
N VAL A 402 -5.63 2.16 -2.91
CA VAL A 402 -4.97 1.89 -4.20
C VAL A 402 -5.25 3.00 -5.21
N GLY A 403 -4.22 3.34 -5.99
CA GLY A 403 -4.30 4.30 -7.07
C GLY A 403 -4.83 3.59 -8.31
N ILE A 404 -6.14 3.67 -8.51
CA ILE A 404 -6.79 3.25 -9.76
C ILE A 404 -6.56 4.39 -10.75
N THR A 405 -5.78 4.16 -11.81
CA THR A 405 -5.37 5.24 -12.71
C THR A 405 -5.51 4.92 -14.18
N PHE A 406 -5.83 5.94 -14.96
CA PHE A 406 -6.07 5.85 -16.40
C PHE A 406 -5.28 6.94 -17.15
N ASP A 407 -4.44 6.51 -18.08
CA ASP A 407 -3.65 7.39 -18.97
C ASP A 407 -4.45 7.75 -20.23
N ASP A 408 -3.84 8.53 -21.13
CA ASP A 408 -4.32 8.91 -22.48
C ASP A 408 -5.65 9.68 -22.60
N GLY A 409 -6.41 9.85 -21.53
CA GLY A 409 -7.68 10.59 -21.54
C GLY A 409 -7.56 12.11 -21.79
N PRO A 410 -8.70 12.82 -21.91
CA PRO A 410 -10.04 12.29 -22.09
C PRO A 410 -10.34 11.99 -23.57
N THR A 411 -11.04 10.90 -23.84
CA THR A 411 -11.46 10.45 -25.17
C THR A 411 -12.99 10.30 -25.28
N SER A 412 -13.51 9.89 -26.44
CA SER A 412 -14.93 9.52 -26.59
C SER A 412 -15.37 8.34 -25.71
N ASN A 413 -14.44 7.56 -25.17
CA ASN A 413 -14.72 6.49 -24.20
C ASN A 413 -15.00 7.00 -22.78
N THR A 414 -14.44 8.17 -22.40
CA THR A 414 -14.51 8.74 -21.04
C THR A 414 -15.89 8.61 -20.37
N PRO A 415 -17.03 8.97 -21.02
CA PRO A 415 -18.33 8.93 -20.36
C PRO A 415 -18.76 7.51 -19.98
N ASN A 416 -18.41 6.51 -20.79
CA ASN A 416 -18.71 5.10 -20.51
C ASN A 416 -17.88 4.58 -19.33
N LEU A 417 -16.57 4.84 -19.35
CA LEU A 417 -15.66 4.46 -18.28
C LEU A 417 -16.03 5.13 -16.93
N VAL A 418 -16.35 6.43 -16.95
CA VAL A 418 -16.83 7.17 -15.77
C VAL A 418 -18.13 6.58 -15.21
N ASN A 419 -19.08 6.16 -16.07
CA ASN A 419 -20.31 5.51 -15.62
C ASN A 419 -20.04 4.15 -14.98
N LEU A 420 -19.18 3.32 -15.59
CA LEU A 420 -18.78 2.01 -15.05
C LEU A 420 -18.07 2.16 -13.68
N LEU A 421 -17.20 3.15 -13.53
CA LEU A 421 -16.51 3.44 -12.26
C LEU A 421 -17.50 3.83 -11.15
N LYS A 422 -18.51 4.66 -11.45
CA LYS A 422 -19.58 5.02 -10.50
C LYS A 422 -20.42 3.81 -10.10
N GLN A 423 -20.91 3.05 -11.09
CA GLN A 423 -21.75 1.86 -10.87
C GLN A 423 -21.08 0.81 -9.97
N ASN A 424 -19.75 0.74 -10.00
CA ASN A 424 -18.98 -0.26 -9.27
C ASN A 424 -18.27 0.30 -8.01
N ASN A 425 -18.61 1.51 -7.58
CA ASN A 425 -18.03 2.18 -6.41
C ASN A 425 -16.49 2.29 -6.44
N LEU A 426 -15.92 2.52 -7.64
CA LEU A 426 -14.49 2.74 -7.85
C LEU A 426 -14.16 4.23 -7.94
N THR A 427 -14.36 4.96 -6.84
CA THR A 427 -14.01 6.38 -6.73
C THR A 427 -13.33 6.69 -5.38
N PRO A 428 -12.36 7.64 -5.32
CA PRO A 428 -11.79 8.39 -6.44
C PRO A 428 -10.79 7.59 -7.28
N VAL A 429 -10.61 8.01 -8.54
CA VAL A 429 -9.53 7.55 -9.44
C VAL A 429 -8.55 8.70 -9.74
N THR A 430 -7.46 8.42 -10.45
CA THR A 430 -6.54 9.45 -10.96
C THR A 430 -6.37 9.34 -12.48
N TRP A 431 -6.62 10.44 -13.18
CA TRP A 431 -6.48 10.54 -14.63
C TRP A 431 -5.15 11.19 -15.00
N PHE A 432 -4.37 10.60 -15.90
CA PHE A 432 -3.20 11.22 -16.50
C PHE A 432 -3.52 11.55 -17.96
N ASN A 433 -3.96 12.78 -18.18
CA ASN A 433 -4.49 13.21 -19.47
C ASN A 433 -3.41 13.82 -20.37
N GLN A 434 -3.50 13.57 -21.67
CA GLN A 434 -2.70 14.29 -22.68
C GLN A 434 -3.31 15.69 -22.95
N GLY A 435 -2.48 16.73 -23.00
CA GLY A 435 -2.93 18.11 -23.18
C GLY A 435 -3.70 18.38 -24.50
N ASN A 436 -3.32 17.73 -25.60
CA ASN A 436 -4.07 17.72 -26.86
C ASN A 436 -5.51 17.16 -26.70
N ASN A 437 -5.67 16.03 -26.00
CA ASN A 437 -6.94 15.36 -25.78
C ASN A 437 -7.85 16.16 -24.85
N VAL A 438 -7.28 16.86 -23.85
CA VAL A 438 -8.01 17.81 -23.00
C VAL A 438 -8.60 18.96 -23.82
N VAL A 439 -7.83 19.51 -24.77
CA VAL A 439 -8.32 20.59 -25.66
C VAL A 439 -9.37 20.07 -26.65
N ALA A 440 -9.17 18.88 -27.20
CA ALA A 440 -10.09 18.29 -28.18
C ALA A 440 -11.43 17.82 -27.56
N ASN A 441 -11.40 17.29 -26.33
CA ASN A 441 -12.54 16.66 -25.66
C ASN A 441 -12.88 17.33 -24.31
N ALA A 442 -12.72 18.65 -24.21
CA ALA A 442 -12.91 19.42 -22.97
C ALA A 442 -14.28 19.20 -22.29
N ASN A 443 -15.31 18.85 -23.07
CA ASN A 443 -16.65 18.51 -22.58
C ASN A 443 -16.70 17.26 -21.68
N TYR A 444 -15.70 16.37 -21.73
CA TYR A 444 -15.62 15.19 -20.84
C TYR A 444 -14.82 15.42 -19.56
N MET A 445 -14.09 16.54 -19.43
CA MET A 445 -13.30 16.85 -18.22
C MET A 445 -14.17 16.92 -16.97
N ALA A 446 -15.39 17.48 -17.08
CA ALA A 446 -16.36 17.50 -15.98
C ALA A 446 -16.81 16.07 -15.56
N ALA A 447 -16.81 15.10 -16.47
CA ALA A 447 -17.12 13.71 -16.15
C ALA A 447 -15.97 13.06 -15.35
N GLN A 448 -14.72 13.24 -15.77
CA GLN A 448 -13.54 12.76 -15.03
C GLN A 448 -13.44 13.37 -13.62
N LEU A 449 -13.62 14.69 -13.52
CA LEU A 449 -13.62 15.42 -12.23
C LEU A 449 -14.75 14.99 -11.30
N SER A 450 -15.86 14.43 -11.83
CA SER A 450 -16.94 13.87 -11.01
C SER A 450 -16.63 12.50 -10.37
N VAL A 451 -15.43 11.94 -10.61
CA VAL A 451 -14.98 10.64 -10.07
C VAL A 451 -13.51 10.60 -9.66
N GLY A 452 -12.72 11.66 -9.86
CA GLY A 452 -11.28 11.58 -9.64
C GLY A 452 -10.51 12.88 -9.88
N GLU A 453 -9.20 12.82 -9.61
CA GLU A 453 -8.25 13.91 -9.79
C GLU A 453 -7.62 13.84 -11.20
N VAL A 454 -7.43 14.99 -11.87
CA VAL A 454 -6.87 15.05 -13.23
C VAL A 454 -5.47 15.65 -13.23
N HIS A 455 -4.52 14.95 -13.86
CA HIS A 455 -3.10 15.21 -13.84
C HIS A 455 -2.44 15.01 -15.22
N ASN A 456 -1.13 15.27 -15.27
CA ASN A 456 -0.39 15.56 -16.51
C ASN A 456 0.19 14.30 -17.16
N HIS A 457 0.03 14.14 -18.48
CA HIS A 457 0.65 13.08 -19.29
C HIS A 457 1.38 13.63 -20.53
N SER A 458 2.05 14.78 -20.39
CA SER A 458 2.55 15.64 -21.49
C SER A 458 1.44 16.22 -22.39
N TYR A 459 1.78 17.01 -23.40
CA TYR A 459 0.79 17.61 -24.31
C TYR A 459 0.55 16.77 -25.57
N THR A 460 1.57 16.06 -26.06
CA THR A 460 1.57 15.34 -27.34
C THR A 460 1.93 13.85 -27.22
N HIS A 461 2.13 13.33 -26.01
CA HIS A 461 2.64 11.98 -25.74
C HIS A 461 3.95 11.60 -26.50
N PRO A 462 5.01 12.43 -26.46
CA PRO A 462 6.27 12.12 -27.13
C PRO A 462 7.16 11.19 -26.28
N GLN A 463 8.01 10.40 -26.93
CA GLN A 463 9.01 9.57 -26.24
C GLN A 463 10.11 10.46 -25.61
N MET A 464 9.93 10.85 -24.35
CA MET A 464 10.71 11.94 -23.72
C MET A 464 12.18 11.65 -23.43
N GLY A 465 12.64 10.40 -23.58
CA GLY A 465 13.96 9.95 -23.11
C GLY A 465 15.19 10.66 -23.72
N SER A 466 15.05 11.20 -24.93
CA SER A 466 16.09 11.95 -25.65
C SER A 466 15.80 13.46 -25.80
N MET A 467 14.70 13.95 -25.24
CA MET A 467 14.30 15.36 -25.33
C MET A 467 15.16 16.24 -24.41
N SER A 468 15.45 17.47 -24.85
CA SER A 468 16.13 18.47 -24.02
C SER A 468 15.21 18.97 -22.90
N TYR A 469 15.80 19.54 -21.83
CA TYR A 469 15.07 20.10 -20.69
C TYR A 469 13.93 21.03 -21.11
N GLN A 470 14.19 21.94 -22.07
CA GLN A 470 13.20 22.91 -22.53
C GLN A 470 12.03 22.21 -23.23
N GLN A 471 12.30 21.25 -24.11
CA GLN A 471 11.25 20.51 -24.82
C GLN A 471 10.38 19.69 -23.86
N VAL A 472 10.96 19.11 -22.80
CA VAL A 472 10.17 18.43 -21.76
C VAL A 472 9.36 19.46 -20.97
N TYR A 473 9.98 20.55 -20.50
CA TYR A 473 9.32 21.61 -19.74
C TYR A 473 8.11 22.19 -20.50
N ASP A 474 8.25 22.45 -21.80
CA ASP A 474 7.18 23.02 -22.62
C ASP A 474 6.01 22.05 -22.80
N GLU A 475 6.27 20.76 -22.99
CA GLU A 475 5.24 19.72 -23.03
C GLU A 475 4.46 19.63 -21.70
N LEU A 476 5.16 19.63 -20.57
CA LEU A 476 4.53 19.58 -19.25
C LEU A 476 3.77 20.87 -18.92
N ASN A 477 4.34 22.03 -19.25
CA ASN A 477 3.72 23.33 -18.98
C ASN A 477 2.44 23.53 -19.82
N ARG A 478 2.47 23.19 -21.11
CA ARG A 478 1.30 23.26 -22.00
C ARG A 478 0.19 22.32 -21.53
N ALA A 479 0.52 21.11 -21.07
CA ALA A 479 -0.46 20.17 -20.52
C ALA A 479 -1.08 20.69 -19.21
N ASN A 480 -0.28 21.27 -18.31
CA ASN A 480 -0.79 21.96 -17.12
C ASN A 480 -1.75 23.10 -17.50
N GLN A 481 -1.42 23.90 -18.52
CA GLN A 481 -2.27 24.99 -19.00
C GLN A 481 -3.61 24.47 -19.56
N ALA A 482 -3.59 23.42 -20.39
CA ALA A 482 -4.79 22.79 -20.92
C ALA A 482 -5.72 22.26 -19.82
N ILE A 483 -5.18 21.49 -18.87
CA ILE A 483 -5.92 20.89 -17.74
C ILE A 483 -6.58 21.97 -16.88
N GLN A 484 -5.86 23.06 -16.54
CA GLN A 484 -6.42 24.19 -15.78
C GLN A 484 -7.46 24.98 -16.57
N THR A 485 -7.24 25.18 -17.88
CA THR A 485 -8.19 25.91 -18.75
C THR A 485 -9.52 25.16 -18.88
N ALA A 486 -9.48 23.83 -18.86
CA ALA A 486 -10.66 22.97 -18.85
C ALA A 486 -11.29 22.76 -17.45
N GLY A 487 -10.92 23.58 -16.45
CA GLY A 487 -11.60 23.67 -15.16
C GLY A 487 -11.11 22.72 -14.05
N ALA A 488 -10.04 21.96 -14.29
CA ALA A 488 -9.42 21.15 -13.24
C ALA A 488 -8.43 21.97 -12.38
N PRO A 489 -8.14 21.55 -11.13
CA PRO A 489 -7.05 22.12 -10.35
C PRO A 489 -5.70 22.01 -11.08
N LYS A 490 -4.71 22.84 -10.69
CA LYS A 490 -3.33 22.70 -11.20
C LYS A 490 -2.82 21.28 -10.91
N PRO A 491 -2.31 20.53 -11.90
CA PRO A 491 -1.71 19.23 -11.66
C PRO A 491 -0.56 19.29 -10.65
N ALA A 492 -0.54 18.32 -9.74
CA ALA A 492 0.56 18.08 -8.80
C ALA A 492 1.36 16.81 -9.17
N LEU A 493 0.80 15.96 -10.03
CA LEU A 493 1.43 14.73 -10.52
C LEU A 493 1.64 14.79 -12.03
N PHE A 494 2.65 14.08 -12.50
CA PHE A 494 2.93 13.84 -13.91
C PHE A 494 3.36 12.40 -14.12
N ARG A 495 2.75 11.71 -15.09
CA ARG A 495 3.21 10.39 -15.54
C ARG A 495 3.87 10.53 -16.90
N PRO A 496 5.13 10.07 -17.09
CA PRO A 496 5.78 10.14 -18.39
C PRO A 496 5.16 9.19 -19.41
N PRO A 497 4.95 9.65 -20.66
CA PRO A 497 4.74 8.76 -21.81
C PRO A 497 5.73 7.60 -21.83
N TYR A 498 5.24 6.40 -22.12
CA TYR A 498 6.03 5.16 -22.15
C TYR A 498 6.83 4.88 -20.85
N GLY A 499 6.40 5.43 -19.70
CA GLY A 499 7.06 5.26 -18.40
C GLY A 499 8.52 5.76 -18.32
N THR A 500 8.98 6.53 -19.30
CA THR A 500 10.40 6.89 -19.43
C THR A 500 10.82 7.95 -18.41
N VAL A 501 11.78 7.63 -17.53
CA VAL A 501 12.29 8.54 -16.49
C VAL A 501 13.80 8.75 -16.64
N ASN A 502 14.24 10.01 -16.64
CA ASN A 502 15.64 10.40 -16.53
C ASN A 502 15.75 11.71 -15.70
N SER A 503 16.98 12.18 -15.46
CA SER A 503 17.24 13.42 -14.70
C SER A 503 16.63 14.66 -15.34
N THR A 504 16.71 14.80 -16.68
CA THR A 504 16.11 15.90 -17.44
C THR A 504 14.60 16.00 -17.21
N ILE A 505 13.91 14.86 -17.25
CA ILE A 505 12.46 14.75 -17.06
C ILE A 505 12.08 15.06 -15.61
N GLN A 506 12.84 14.55 -14.64
CA GLN A 506 12.63 14.84 -13.21
C GLN A 506 12.82 16.33 -12.90
N GLN A 507 13.85 16.97 -13.46
CA GLN A 507 14.11 18.41 -13.27
C GLN A 507 12.99 19.28 -13.86
N ALA A 508 12.56 18.98 -15.10
CA ALA A 508 11.48 19.74 -15.76
C ALA A 508 10.13 19.58 -15.03
N ALA A 509 9.82 18.39 -14.54
CA ALA A 509 8.64 18.14 -13.70
C ALA A 509 8.73 18.92 -12.36
N GLN A 510 9.88 18.83 -11.66
CA GLN A 510 10.09 19.50 -10.39
C GLN A 510 9.99 21.03 -10.51
N ALA A 511 10.50 21.62 -11.59
CA ALA A 511 10.41 23.06 -11.85
C ALA A 511 8.96 23.58 -11.99
N LEU A 512 8.03 22.72 -12.43
CA LEU A 512 6.60 23.03 -12.50
C LEU A 512 5.83 22.69 -11.22
N GLY A 513 6.48 22.05 -10.23
CA GLY A 513 5.84 21.53 -9.01
C GLY A 513 5.16 20.18 -9.20
N LEU A 514 5.55 19.39 -10.21
CA LEU A 514 5.00 18.08 -10.53
C LEU A 514 5.86 16.96 -9.94
N ARG A 515 5.24 16.01 -9.22
CA ARG A 515 5.89 14.72 -8.89
C ARG A 515 5.78 13.76 -10.08
N VAL A 516 6.91 13.17 -10.47
CA VAL A 516 6.94 12.06 -11.44
C VAL A 516 6.33 10.81 -10.79
N ILE A 517 5.32 10.22 -11.43
CA ILE A 517 4.57 9.04 -10.98
C ILE A 517 4.57 7.99 -12.09
N THR A 518 5.00 6.77 -11.77
CA THR A 518 4.83 5.59 -12.64
C THR A 518 3.70 4.71 -12.10
N TRP A 519 3.87 3.39 -12.12
CA TRP A 519 2.95 2.40 -11.57
C TRP A 519 3.76 1.30 -10.87
N ASP A 520 3.13 0.56 -9.94
CA ASP A 520 3.68 -0.68 -9.38
C ASP A 520 3.18 -1.91 -10.14
N VAL A 521 2.00 -1.78 -10.76
CA VAL A 521 1.31 -2.84 -11.51
C VAL A 521 0.97 -2.30 -12.90
N ASP A 522 1.35 -3.01 -13.95
CA ASP A 522 0.87 -2.76 -15.31
C ASP A 522 -0.30 -3.71 -15.61
N SER A 523 -1.42 -3.19 -16.10
CA SER A 523 -2.53 -4.03 -16.56
C SER A 523 -2.29 -4.67 -17.94
N GLN A 524 -1.33 -4.13 -18.70
CA GLN A 524 -1.04 -4.49 -20.10
C GLN A 524 -2.26 -4.31 -21.03
N ASP A 525 -3.24 -3.49 -20.65
CA ASP A 525 -4.44 -3.21 -21.47
C ASP A 525 -4.09 -2.55 -22.82
N TRP A 526 -3.10 -1.65 -22.80
CA TRP A 526 -2.45 -1.08 -23.98
C TRP A 526 -1.83 -2.12 -24.92
N ASN A 527 -1.44 -3.29 -24.40
CA ASN A 527 -0.85 -4.42 -25.12
C ASN A 527 -1.89 -5.50 -25.45
N GLY A 528 -3.19 -5.16 -25.43
CA GLY A 528 -4.28 -6.06 -25.79
C GLY A 528 -4.64 -7.10 -24.71
N ALA A 529 -4.24 -6.91 -23.46
CA ALA A 529 -4.61 -7.81 -22.36
C ALA A 529 -6.13 -8.00 -22.27
N SER A 530 -6.56 -9.23 -22.00
CA SER A 530 -7.99 -9.55 -21.79
C SER A 530 -8.49 -8.95 -20.47
N ALA A 531 -9.81 -8.78 -20.32
CA ALA A 531 -10.42 -8.31 -19.07
C ALA A 531 -9.95 -9.14 -17.86
N THR A 532 -9.84 -10.47 -18.00
CA THR A 532 -9.31 -11.36 -16.95
C THR A 532 -7.83 -11.10 -16.63
N ALA A 533 -7.00 -10.76 -17.61
CA ALA A 533 -5.60 -10.41 -17.38
C ALA A 533 -5.47 -9.06 -16.65
N ILE A 534 -6.28 -8.07 -17.02
CA ILE A 534 -6.37 -6.76 -16.34
C ILE A 534 -6.84 -6.95 -14.88
N VAL A 535 -7.82 -7.83 -14.64
CA VAL A 535 -8.28 -8.20 -13.29
C VAL A 535 -7.19 -8.93 -12.50
N ASN A 536 -6.42 -9.82 -13.14
CA ASN A 536 -5.27 -10.49 -12.53
C ASN A 536 -4.14 -9.52 -12.19
N ALA A 537 -3.99 -8.41 -12.92
CA ALA A 537 -3.11 -7.30 -12.56
C ALA A 537 -3.64 -6.55 -11.33
N VAL A 538 -4.91 -6.18 -11.29
CA VAL A 538 -5.56 -5.61 -10.09
C VAL A 538 -5.48 -6.57 -8.88
N ASN A 539 -5.49 -7.88 -9.11
CA ASN A 539 -5.31 -8.87 -8.05
C ASN A 539 -3.88 -8.86 -7.46
N GLN A 540 -2.91 -8.20 -8.09
CA GLN A 540 -1.56 -7.97 -7.54
C GLN A 540 -1.45 -6.69 -6.69
N LEU A 541 -2.37 -5.73 -6.81
CA LEU A 541 -2.33 -4.44 -6.08
C LEU A 541 -2.38 -4.60 -4.55
N GLN A 542 -1.70 -3.70 -3.84
CA GLN A 542 -1.59 -3.67 -2.39
C GLN A 542 -1.69 -2.23 -1.86
N ASN A 543 -1.83 -2.05 -0.55
CA ASN A 543 -1.96 -0.72 0.07
C ASN A 543 -0.82 0.22 -0.36
N GLY A 544 -1.16 1.41 -0.84
CA GLY A 544 -0.24 2.41 -1.36
C GLY A 544 0.15 2.26 -2.83
N GLN A 545 -0.18 1.14 -3.49
CA GLN A 545 0.23 0.88 -4.88
C GLN A 545 -0.68 1.51 -5.93
N VAL A 546 -0.13 1.69 -7.13
CA VAL A 546 -0.75 2.34 -8.28
C VAL A 546 -0.75 1.38 -9.47
N ILE A 547 -1.90 1.24 -10.17
CA ILE A 547 -2.01 0.46 -11.41
C ILE A 547 -2.09 1.36 -12.63
N LEU A 548 -1.37 1.01 -13.70
CA LEU A 548 -1.56 1.57 -15.04
C LEU A 548 -2.70 0.86 -15.78
N MET A 549 -3.68 1.64 -16.22
CA MET A 549 -4.67 1.35 -17.25
C MET A 549 -4.80 2.58 -18.15
N HIS A 550 -5.60 2.54 -19.21
CA HIS A 550 -5.73 3.64 -20.17
C HIS A 550 -7.20 3.99 -20.47
N ASP A 551 -7.49 5.27 -20.72
CA ASP A 551 -8.71 5.71 -21.42
C ASP A 551 -8.45 5.74 -22.94
N GLY A 552 -9.52 5.61 -23.74
CA GLY A 552 -9.45 5.43 -25.18
C GLY A 552 -10.17 4.17 -25.64
N SER A 553 -9.69 3.56 -26.73
CA SER A 553 -10.34 2.40 -27.37
C SER A 553 -10.21 1.06 -26.61
N TYR A 554 -9.84 1.09 -25.33
CA TYR A 554 -9.48 -0.06 -24.51
C TYR A 554 -10.74 -0.77 -23.94
N THR A 555 -11.50 -1.41 -24.82
CA THR A 555 -12.77 -2.10 -24.50
C THR A 555 -12.62 -3.22 -23.46
N ASN A 556 -11.45 -3.85 -23.36
CA ASN A 556 -11.14 -4.84 -22.33
C ASN A 556 -11.04 -4.21 -20.93
N THR A 557 -10.56 -2.97 -20.81
CA THR A 557 -10.47 -2.22 -19.56
C THR A 557 -11.85 -1.88 -19.03
N ASN A 558 -12.76 -1.40 -19.89
CA ASN A 558 -14.18 -1.22 -19.56
C ASN A 558 -14.82 -2.54 -19.08
N SER A 559 -14.57 -3.63 -19.80
CA SER A 559 -15.09 -4.97 -19.47
C SER A 559 -14.54 -5.51 -18.14
N ALA A 560 -13.39 -5.04 -17.68
CA ALA A 560 -12.77 -5.44 -16.41
C ALA A 560 -13.37 -4.74 -15.18
N ILE A 561 -13.94 -3.53 -15.31
CA ILE A 561 -14.27 -2.62 -14.19
C ILE A 561 -15.06 -3.30 -13.05
N ALA A 562 -16.08 -4.10 -13.36
CA ALA A 562 -16.89 -4.78 -12.33
C ALA A 562 -16.09 -5.88 -11.57
N GLN A 563 -15.24 -6.62 -12.28
CA GLN A 563 -14.38 -7.64 -11.69
C GLN A 563 -13.18 -7.02 -10.94
N ILE A 564 -12.69 -5.86 -11.38
CA ILE A 564 -11.73 -5.02 -10.65
C ILE A 564 -12.33 -4.61 -9.31
N ALA A 565 -13.57 -4.13 -9.30
CA ALA A 565 -14.27 -3.76 -8.08
C ALA A 565 -14.52 -4.95 -7.15
N SER A 566 -14.93 -6.11 -7.67
CA SER A 566 -15.01 -7.33 -6.85
C SER A 566 -13.66 -7.68 -6.23
N THR A 567 -12.59 -7.68 -7.04
CA THR A 567 -11.22 -8.00 -6.60
C THR A 567 -10.71 -7.06 -5.51
N LEU A 568 -10.85 -5.75 -5.68
CA LEU A 568 -10.40 -4.78 -4.68
C LEU A 568 -11.20 -4.87 -3.38
N ARG A 569 -12.52 -5.07 -3.47
CA ARG A 569 -13.41 -5.17 -2.31
C ARG A 569 -13.19 -6.47 -1.53
N ASN A 570 -12.95 -7.60 -2.21
CA ASN A 570 -12.49 -8.85 -1.58
C ASN A 570 -11.16 -8.68 -0.82
N LYS A 571 -10.28 -7.80 -1.31
CA LYS A 571 -8.97 -7.49 -0.69
C LYS A 571 -9.06 -6.38 0.35
N ARG A 572 -10.25 -5.83 0.62
CA ARG A 572 -10.51 -4.64 1.46
C ARG A 572 -9.64 -3.42 1.08
N LEU A 573 -9.25 -3.32 -0.19
CA LEU A 573 -8.52 -2.19 -0.74
C LEU A 573 -9.52 -1.22 -1.37
N CYS A 574 -9.48 0.03 -0.94
CA CYS A 574 -10.35 1.09 -1.42
C CYS A 574 -9.66 1.93 -2.50
N PRO A 575 -10.39 2.53 -3.46
CA PRO A 575 -9.83 3.57 -4.33
C PRO A 575 -9.33 4.75 -3.48
N GLY A 576 -8.21 5.36 -3.86
CA GLY A 576 -7.62 6.48 -3.13
C GLY A 576 -6.81 7.41 -4.03
N ARG A 577 -6.69 8.66 -3.59
CA ARG A 577 -5.86 9.67 -4.26
C ARG A 577 -4.37 9.32 -4.13
N ILE A 578 -3.58 9.72 -5.11
CA ILE A 578 -2.11 9.57 -5.04
C ILE A 578 -1.55 10.83 -4.38
N ASP A 579 -0.92 10.66 -3.22
CA ASP A 579 -0.32 11.77 -2.49
C ASP A 579 0.92 12.35 -3.22
N PRO A 580 0.97 13.65 -3.55
CA PRO A 580 2.11 14.26 -4.23
C PRO A 580 3.42 14.31 -3.42
N ALA A 581 3.41 14.06 -2.11
CA ALA A 581 4.66 13.95 -1.35
C ALA A 581 5.31 12.56 -1.50
N THR A 582 4.53 11.49 -1.28
CA THR A 582 5.01 10.10 -1.30
C THR A 582 4.94 9.43 -2.67
N GLY A 583 4.01 9.85 -3.54
CA GLY A 583 3.62 9.14 -4.75
C GLY A 583 2.90 7.82 -4.48
N ARG A 584 2.24 7.72 -3.32
CA ARG A 584 1.52 6.52 -2.88
C ARG A 584 0.03 6.80 -2.74
N ALA A 585 -0.77 5.76 -2.98
CA ALA A 585 -2.21 5.84 -2.80
C ALA A 585 -2.56 5.96 -1.31
N VAL A 586 -3.43 6.91 -0.98
CA VAL A 586 -3.85 7.21 0.39
C VAL A 586 -5.34 7.55 0.43
N ALA A 587 -5.87 7.72 1.64
CA ALA A 587 -7.25 8.12 1.85
C ALA A 587 -7.61 9.39 1.03
N PRO A 588 -8.83 9.43 0.44
CA PRO A 588 -9.43 10.66 -0.06
C PRO A 588 -9.42 11.76 1.02
N ALA A 589 -9.24 13.01 0.62
CA ALA A 589 -9.20 14.13 1.56
C ALA A 589 -10.59 14.35 2.18
N GLY A 590 -10.77 13.87 3.41
CA GLY A 590 -12.05 13.94 4.15
C GLY A 590 -12.11 13.12 5.44
N GLY A 591 -11.29 12.08 5.59
CA GLY A 591 -11.23 11.28 6.82
C GLY A 591 -10.51 11.98 7.97
N THR A 592 -11.24 12.41 9.00
CA THR A 592 -10.72 13.07 10.21
C THR A 592 -10.28 12.07 11.28
N THR A 593 -9.00 11.68 11.28
CA THR A 593 -8.40 10.94 12.40
C THR A 593 -7.99 11.89 13.53
N SER A 594 -8.80 11.98 14.59
CA SER A 594 -8.44 12.71 15.82
C SER A 594 -7.33 11.99 16.58
N SER A 595 -6.13 12.58 16.63
CA SER A 595 -5.03 12.14 17.48
C SER A 595 -5.12 12.84 18.85
N THR A 596 -5.33 12.07 19.91
CA THR A 596 -5.35 12.57 21.30
C THR A 596 -3.93 12.80 21.83
N PRO A 597 -3.51 14.03 22.17
CA PRO A 597 -2.22 14.28 22.80
C PRO A 597 -2.24 13.93 24.30
N ALA A 598 -1.10 13.54 24.85
CA ALA A 598 -0.98 13.19 26.26
C ALA A 598 -1.05 14.41 27.20
N THR A 599 -1.61 14.21 28.40
CA THR A 599 -1.87 15.26 29.40
C THR A 599 -0.59 15.77 30.10
N SER A 600 -0.39 17.09 30.09
CA SER A 600 0.35 17.82 31.12
C SER A 600 -0.30 19.20 31.35
N SER A 601 -0.03 19.85 32.49
CA SER A 601 -1.08 20.62 33.19
C SER A 601 -0.80 22.11 33.48
N SER A 602 -1.91 22.85 33.62
CA SER A 602 -2.05 24.23 34.13
C SER A 602 -1.72 25.38 33.15
N ARG A 603 -2.33 26.58 33.26
CA ARG A 603 -3.16 27.13 34.37
C ARG A 603 -4.26 28.10 33.88
N SER A 604 -5.34 28.15 34.67
CA SER A 604 -6.59 28.94 34.56
C SER A 604 -6.52 30.41 34.11
N SER A 605 -7.51 30.84 33.30
CA SER A 605 -8.39 31.99 33.62
C SER A 605 -9.74 31.92 32.83
N THR A 606 -10.78 32.61 33.32
CA THR A 606 -12.21 32.44 32.93
C THR A 606 -12.75 33.51 31.97
N PRO A 607 -13.87 33.25 31.25
CA PRO A 607 -14.39 34.12 30.19
C PRO A 607 -15.40 35.19 30.67
N VAL A 608 -15.73 36.14 29.77
CA VAL A 608 -16.87 37.07 29.87
C VAL A 608 -17.62 37.10 28.53
N VAL A 609 -18.95 37.24 28.56
CA VAL A 609 -19.88 37.12 27.43
C VAL A 609 -20.57 38.46 27.14
N VAL A 610 -20.74 38.83 25.87
CA VAL A 610 -21.84 39.72 25.40
C VAL A 610 -22.28 39.32 23.98
N SER A 611 -23.55 39.57 23.63
CA SER A 611 -24.20 39.07 22.40
C SER A 611 -25.06 40.12 21.68
N SER A 612 -25.05 40.12 20.34
CA SER A 612 -26.10 40.65 19.43
C SER A 612 -25.76 40.22 17.98
N SER A 613 -26.64 39.70 17.10
CA SER A 613 -27.98 40.13 16.62
C SER A 613 -27.93 41.37 15.69
N SER A 614 -28.56 41.44 14.51
CA SER A 614 -29.26 40.45 13.64
C SER A 614 -29.79 41.11 12.34
N ARG A 615 -29.98 40.37 11.22
CA ARG A 615 -30.82 40.71 10.00
C ARG A 615 -30.36 41.90 9.12
N SER A 616 -30.80 42.11 7.84
CA SER A 616 -31.26 41.23 6.73
C SER A 616 -31.46 42.02 5.39
N SER A 617 -31.31 41.35 4.23
CA SER A 617 -32.02 41.58 2.92
C SER A 617 -31.79 42.80 1.98
N THR A 618 -30.91 42.61 0.96
CA THR A 618 -31.18 42.72 -0.52
C THR A 618 -31.68 44.08 -1.16
N PRO A 619 -31.98 44.21 -2.49
CA PRO A 619 -30.99 44.68 -3.50
C PRO A 619 -31.47 45.80 -4.48
N VAL A 620 -30.60 46.32 -5.36
CA VAL A 620 -30.95 47.25 -6.48
C VAL A 620 -30.15 46.94 -7.76
N VAL A 621 -30.72 47.22 -8.94
CA VAL A 621 -30.17 46.95 -10.30
C VAL A 621 -30.29 48.19 -11.20
N VAL A 622 -29.27 48.50 -12.02
CA VAL A 622 -29.39 49.35 -13.23
C VAL A 622 -28.40 48.90 -14.33
N SER A 623 -28.80 49.02 -15.60
CA SER A 623 -28.01 48.74 -16.84
C SER A 623 -27.29 50.03 -17.35
N SER A 624 -26.58 50.13 -18.49
CA SER A 624 -26.55 49.38 -19.77
C SER A 624 -25.31 49.71 -20.65
N SER A 625 -25.10 48.92 -21.73
CA SER A 625 -24.56 49.24 -23.10
C SER A 625 -23.41 50.27 -23.30
N SER A 626 -22.40 50.13 -24.17
CA SER A 626 -21.98 49.15 -25.23
C SER A 626 -20.53 49.54 -25.69
N ARG A 627 -19.85 49.14 -26.80
CA ARG A 627 -20.19 48.45 -28.07
C ARG A 627 -19.00 47.60 -28.64
N SER A 628 -18.39 47.95 -29.79
CA SER A 628 -17.34 47.16 -30.51
C SER A 628 -16.64 47.98 -31.62
N SER A 629 -15.34 47.71 -31.90
CA SER A 629 -14.78 47.36 -33.24
C SER A 629 -13.24 47.45 -33.35
N THR A 630 -12.65 46.74 -34.33
CA THR A 630 -11.20 46.54 -34.63
C THR A 630 -10.86 47.01 -36.08
N PRO A 631 -9.68 46.71 -36.68
CA PRO A 631 -8.28 47.00 -36.31
C PRO A 631 -7.48 47.72 -37.44
N VAL A 632 -6.22 48.15 -37.19
CA VAL A 632 -5.24 48.55 -38.24
C VAL A 632 -3.82 48.08 -37.87
N VAL A 633 -2.98 47.77 -38.87
CA VAL A 633 -1.57 47.34 -38.74
C VAL A 633 -0.63 48.37 -39.40
N VAL A 634 0.53 48.66 -38.78
CA VAL A 634 1.66 49.32 -39.45
C VAL A 634 3.00 48.81 -38.90
N SER A 635 4.03 48.72 -39.75
CA SER A 635 5.37 48.21 -39.42
C SER A 635 6.45 49.29 -39.55
N SER A 636 7.50 49.26 -38.74
CA SER A 636 8.84 49.80 -39.07
C SER A 636 9.90 49.41 -38.02
N SER A 637 11.18 49.66 -38.31
CA SER A 637 12.30 48.93 -37.72
C SER A 637 13.26 49.78 -36.88
N SER A 638 13.74 49.19 -35.78
CA SER A 638 15.11 49.30 -35.24
C SER A 638 15.84 50.66 -35.20
N ARG A 639 16.09 51.17 -33.99
CA ARG A 639 17.47 51.59 -33.62
C ARG A 639 17.75 51.50 -32.12
N SER A 640 19.03 51.36 -31.80
CA SER A 640 19.57 51.25 -30.44
C SER A 640 19.56 52.58 -29.69
N SER A 641 19.26 52.53 -28.39
CA SER A 641 19.78 53.45 -27.39
C SER A 641 19.94 52.72 -26.04
N THR A 642 21.09 52.91 -25.38
CA THR A 642 21.39 52.38 -24.05
C THR A 642 21.09 53.43 -22.98
N PRO A 643 20.46 53.06 -21.85
CA PRO A 643 20.55 53.83 -20.62
C PRO A 643 21.11 53.01 -19.43
N SER A 644 22.07 53.62 -18.74
CA SER A 644 22.38 53.52 -17.30
C SER A 644 22.02 52.26 -16.49
N THR A 645 23.05 51.67 -15.88
CA THR A 645 22.92 50.93 -14.59
C THR A 645 22.25 51.83 -13.53
N GLY A 646 21.10 51.42 -12.99
CA GLY A 646 20.39 52.23 -11.98
C GLY A 646 19.05 51.70 -11.45
N SER A 647 18.38 50.76 -12.13
CA SER A 647 17.07 50.23 -11.72
C SER A 647 17.13 48.78 -11.26
N ASN A 648 16.32 48.44 -10.26
CA ASN A 648 16.09 47.06 -9.81
C ASN A 648 15.14 46.33 -10.79
N CYS A 649 15.66 46.00 -11.97
CA CYS A 649 14.93 45.22 -12.96
C CYS A 649 14.78 43.76 -12.51
N GLN A 650 13.56 43.25 -12.59
CA GLN A 650 13.25 41.83 -12.48
C GLN A 650 12.77 41.32 -13.83
N CYS A 651 13.19 40.12 -14.21
CA CYS A 651 12.61 39.44 -15.34
C CYS A 651 11.26 38.84 -14.94
N ASN A 652 10.16 39.30 -15.54
CA ASN A 652 8.91 38.56 -15.51
C ASN A 652 9.00 37.43 -16.53
N TRP A 653 9.29 36.22 -16.06
CA TRP A 653 9.42 35.00 -16.86
C TRP A 653 8.14 34.17 -16.68
N TRP A 654 7.25 34.19 -17.67
CA TRP A 654 5.95 33.49 -17.66
C TRP A 654 5.11 33.72 -16.38
N GLY A 655 5.07 34.97 -15.89
CA GLY A 655 4.30 35.36 -14.71
C GLY A 655 5.07 35.30 -13.38
N THR A 656 6.33 34.87 -13.38
CA THR A 656 7.18 34.79 -12.17
C THR A 656 8.34 35.79 -12.25
N LEU A 657 8.53 36.60 -11.20
CA LEU A 657 9.59 37.61 -11.14
C LEU A 657 10.92 37.03 -10.63
N TYR A 658 11.91 36.93 -11.52
CA TYR A 658 13.29 36.55 -11.20
C TYR A 658 14.22 37.78 -11.20
N PRO A 659 15.30 37.81 -10.41
CA PRO A 659 16.37 38.80 -10.57
C PRO A 659 16.97 38.77 -11.99
N THR A 660 17.32 39.92 -12.55
CA THR A 660 18.23 39.95 -13.70
C THR A 660 19.65 39.62 -13.26
N CYS A 661 20.39 38.82 -14.04
CA CYS A 661 21.83 38.64 -13.79
C CYS A 661 22.59 39.95 -14.06
N VAL A 662 23.60 40.23 -13.25
CA VAL A 662 24.44 41.44 -13.34
C VAL A 662 25.68 41.17 -14.20
N ASN A 663 26.23 39.95 -14.17
CA ASN A 663 27.49 39.62 -14.83
C ASN A 663 27.30 38.87 -16.16
N GLN A 664 26.09 38.47 -16.50
CA GLN A 664 25.74 37.85 -17.79
C GLN A 664 24.43 38.40 -18.37
N THR A 665 24.41 38.68 -19.67
CA THR A 665 23.25 39.26 -20.37
C THR A 665 22.37 38.21 -21.07
N SER A 666 22.79 36.95 -21.14
CA SER A 666 22.01 35.84 -21.69
C SER A 666 22.10 34.59 -20.82
N GLY A 667 21.19 33.65 -21.03
CA GLY A 667 21.07 32.41 -20.27
C GLY A 667 20.51 32.59 -18.86
N TRP A 668 20.47 31.48 -18.12
CA TRP A 668 20.23 31.44 -16.68
C TRP A 668 21.56 31.49 -15.93
N GLY A 669 21.58 32.08 -14.74
CA GLY A 669 22.77 32.20 -13.91
C GLY A 669 22.47 32.08 -12.41
N TRP A 670 23.52 32.05 -11.60
CA TRP A 670 23.45 32.05 -10.14
C TRP A 670 24.30 33.19 -9.59
N GLU A 671 23.66 34.21 -9.02
CA GLU A 671 24.31 35.40 -8.49
C GLU A 671 23.64 35.79 -7.16
N ASN A 672 24.41 36.36 -6.23
CA ASN A 672 23.89 36.84 -4.93
C ASN A 672 23.04 35.78 -4.17
N ASN A 673 23.47 34.51 -4.24
CA ASN A 673 22.78 33.32 -3.71
C ASN A 673 21.34 33.09 -4.23
N LYS A 674 21.05 33.50 -5.47
CA LYS A 674 19.75 33.24 -6.13
C LYS A 674 19.93 32.93 -7.61
N ASN A 675 18.96 32.21 -8.19
CA ASN A 675 18.82 32.10 -9.63
C ASN A 675 18.53 33.48 -10.23
N CYS A 676 19.14 33.78 -11.38
CA CYS A 676 18.93 35.00 -12.15
C CYS A 676 18.77 34.70 -13.65
N ILE A 677 18.23 35.65 -14.41
CA ILE A 677 18.05 35.54 -15.86
C ILE A 677 18.79 36.68 -16.58
N GLY A 678 19.55 36.37 -17.62
CA GLY A 678 20.20 37.37 -18.47
C GLY A 678 19.17 38.26 -19.19
N SER A 679 19.38 39.57 -19.18
CA SER A 679 18.45 40.58 -19.69
C SER A 679 17.99 40.38 -21.13
N THR A 680 18.87 39.93 -22.03
CA THR A 680 18.57 39.61 -23.43
C THR A 680 17.68 38.37 -23.53
N THR A 681 17.95 37.35 -22.73
CA THR A 681 17.14 36.12 -22.67
C THR A 681 15.74 36.40 -22.09
N CYS A 682 15.65 37.28 -21.09
CA CYS A 682 14.36 37.77 -20.61
C CYS A 682 13.56 38.50 -21.70
N SER A 683 14.24 39.37 -22.47
CA SER A 683 13.61 40.21 -23.48
C SER A 683 13.26 39.46 -24.78
N SER A 684 13.79 38.24 -24.99
CA SER A 684 13.52 37.44 -26.19
C SER A 684 12.19 36.67 -26.17
N GLN A 685 11.38 36.78 -25.11
CA GLN A 685 10.17 35.97 -24.92
C GLN A 685 8.92 36.44 -25.70
N GLY A 686 8.98 37.60 -26.35
CA GLY A 686 7.89 38.12 -27.17
C GLY A 686 6.65 38.59 -26.38
N GLN A 687 5.63 39.05 -27.11
CA GLN A 687 4.58 39.96 -26.59
C GLN A 687 3.64 39.36 -25.52
N TYR A 688 3.73 38.06 -25.22
CA TYR A 688 2.88 37.36 -24.24
C TYR A 688 3.66 36.49 -23.23
N GLY A 689 4.99 36.39 -23.35
CA GLY A 689 5.79 35.44 -22.56
C GLY A 689 6.55 36.04 -21.37
N GLY A 690 7.15 37.20 -21.57
CA GLY A 690 7.94 37.85 -20.53
C GLY A 690 8.74 39.07 -20.99
N GLY A 691 9.33 39.75 -20.01
CA GLY A 691 10.08 40.98 -20.23
C GLY A 691 10.63 41.59 -18.94
N LEU A 692 11.46 42.62 -19.09
CA LEU A 692 12.06 43.34 -17.98
C LEU A 692 11.03 44.26 -17.30
N VAL A 693 10.69 43.94 -16.06
CA VAL A 693 9.90 44.80 -15.16
C VAL A 693 10.89 45.56 -14.29
N CYS A 694 11.17 46.80 -14.65
CA CYS A 694 12.03 47.70 -13.88
C CYS A 694 11.16 48.66 -13.06
N ASN A 695 11.50 48.78 -11.77
CA ASN A 695 11.04 49.87 -10.91
C ASN A 695 11.95 51.09 -11.05
#